data_AF-A0A7R9A439-F1
#
_entry.id   AF-A0A7R9A439-F1
#
_cell.length_a   1.000
_cell.length_b   1.000
_cell.length_c   1.000
_cell.angle_alpha   90.00
_cell.angle_beta   90.00
_cell.angle_gamma   90.00
#
_symmetry.space_group_name_H-M   'P 1'
#
loop_
_entity.id
_entity.type
_entity.pdbx_description
1 polymer ?
#
loop_
_entity_poly.entity_id
_entity_poly.type
_entity_poly.pdbx_seq_one_letter_code
_entity_poly.pdbx_strand_id
1 'polypeptide(L)'
;MPGDGEDTYVCTLPDWLQEKAEKELKERKETRADDIKAIRHWLEKQPHLQSVPRDDQTILMFLRGCKFSLERTKEKLDMFFSIKTLLPEFFENGDPMHPTNLTILRLGACLPVEGKYDAEGRKIIIMRPAVHDPDKIKQENIFRVNCFIMDIILHEFKSDTSRRLFQDEQTQICGFIGVIDMAGMTWAHGMAISPTLAKKAMTVWQDGYPTRPKGFNYIHTPPFFETVFNIVRGFMKEKMKQRLSIHGSRLESLHQNVPPDLLPEELDGTYGNYKDMADYWMKKVLSHREVIMERAKQKSNEKLRPGKGKSFEDVFGIEGSFRKLNGARMERQPPSPPGAPGTELGAPLEVILFPSDIAQVGLGVPASLQCPLFQPKYATSAASDSSQRQLHKHHAEFAALLYTYSTVSFVCCTTPSMSFDKVHVRHALLHEFRLDHSPAEAHRNICKAEGHEVMTEQTCSNWFKRFRSGDVSLEDKEKSGRPTEVDLDQLRSLIEDDPSVSTRYLARVLGCSHSSIHRQLISLGKVCKAGRWIPHTLTDENRNARVGVCNSLLLRSRRDDWLDDIITSDEKHEYSSMPSGDGEDTYVCTLPDWLQEKAEKELKERKETRADDIKAIRHWLEKQPHLQSVPRDDQTILMFLRGCKFSLERTKEKLDMFFSIKALLPEFFENGDPMHPTNLAILRLGTCLPIDNKYDPDGRKIMIIRTAAHDPAKTKQEDIFRVNNFIVDIILHEDEQTQICGFIGVMDMAGTTWAHGMAMTPTLIKKAMTTWQDGYPTRPKGFNYIHTPPSFETIFSIFRGFMKEKMKQRLSIHGSRLESLHQNVPADLLPEELGGTHGNYKDMTDYWMKKVLSHREVIMERAKQKSNEKLRPGKSKNFEDVFGIEGSFRMLNVD
;
A
#
# COMPACT_ATOMS: atom_id res chain seq x y z
N MET A 1 -62.98 2.69 6.03
CA MET A 1 -62.71 2.03 7.32
C MET A 1 -62.60 0.52 7.08
N PRO A 2 -61.40 -0.01 6.80
CA PRO A 2 -61.08 -1.42 6.96
C PRO A 2 -60.52 -1.66 8.38
N GLY A 3 -61.05 -2.66 9.10
CA GLY A 3 -60.93 -2.81 10.55
C GLY A 3 -59.66 -3.50 11.07
N ASP A 4 -59.13 -2.96 12.18
CA ASP A 4 -58.86 -3.57 13.50
C ASP A 4 -58.52 -5.08 13.58
N GLY A 5 -57.61 -5.57 12.76
CA GLY A 5 -56.87 -6.81 13.00
C GLY A 5 -55.42 -6.52 13.34
N GLU A 6 -55.12 -6.04 14.57
CA GLU A 6 -53.73 -6.00 15.04
C GLU A 6 -53.20 -7.44 15.15
N ASP A 7 -52.19 -7.78 14.34
CA ASP A 7 -51.40 -9.02 14.41
C ASP A 7 -50.68 -9.10 15.78
N THR A 8 -51.45 -9.45 16.81
CA THR A 8 -50.97 -9.58 18.17
C THR A 8 -50.14 -10.85 18.28
N TYR A 9 -48.89 -10.73 18.71
CA TYR A 9 -48.01 -11.88 18.89
C TYR A 9 -48.59 -12.87 19.89
N VAL A 10 -48.71 -14.13 19.46
CA VAL A 10 -49.06 -15.24 20.35
C VAL A 10 -47.85 -16.14 20.50
N CYS A 11 -47.33 -16.21 21.72
CA CYS A 11 -46.20 -17.08 22.04
C CYS A 11 -46.61 -18.54 21.92
N THR A 12 -45.85 -19.27 21.12
CA THR A 12 -46.04 -20.69 20.80
C THR A 12 -44.72 -21.46 20.98
N LEU A 13 -43.78 -20.85 21.69
CA LEU A 13 -42.50 -21.46 22.00
C LEU A 13 -42.69 -22.60 23.00
N PRO A 14 -41.90 -23.68 22.89
CA PRO A 14 -41.89 -24.73 23.90
C PRO A 14 -41.41 -24.18 25.24
N ASP A 15 -41.88 -24.78 26.35
CA ASP A 15 -41.65 -24.27 27.71
C ASP A 15 -40.17 -24.05 28.03
N TRP A 16 -39.30 -25.00 27.67
CA TRP A 16 -37.85 -24.87 27.90
C TRP A 16 -37.23 -23.63 27.23
N LEU A 17 -37.77 -23.21 26.07
CA LEU A 17 -37.28 -22.04 25.34
C LEU A 17 -37.84 -20.75 25.93
N GLN A 18 -39.07 -20.78 26.46
CA GLN A 18 -39.64 -19.68 27.23
C GLN A 18 -38.86 -19.45 28.53
N GLU A 19 -38.55 -20.51 29.29
CA GLU A 19 -37.73 -20.45 30.50
C GLU A 19 -36.33 -19.89 30.21
N LYS A 20 -35.72 -20.31 29.10
CA LYS A 20 -34.43 -19.78 28.65
C LYS A 20 -34.52 -18.30 28.26
N ALA A 21 -35.58 -17.89 27.57
CA ALA A 21 -35.82 -16.50 27.21
C ALA A 21 -36.02 -15.62 28.45
N GLU A 22 -36.78 -16.09 29.43
CA GLU A 22 -36.97 -15.40 30.70
C GLU A 22 -35.62 -15.26 31.44
N LYS A 23 -34.86 -16.35 31.57
CA LYS A 23 -33.57 -16.36 32.29
C LYS A 23 -32.48 -15.52 31.60
N GLU A 24 -32.30 -15.65 30.29
CA GLU A 24 -31.20 -15.00 29.57
C GLU A 24 -31.55 -13.61 29.02
N LEU A 25 -32.82 -13.38 28.70
CA LEU A 25 -33.30 -12.17 28.02
C LEU A 25 -34.23 -11.33 28.88
N LYS A 26 -34.74 -11.84 30.00
CA LYS A 26 -35.80 -11.18 30.80
C LYS A 26 -37.12 -11.04 30.04
N GLU A 27 -37.38 -11.95 29.09
CA GLU A 27 -38.65 -12.04 28.39
C GLU A 27 -39.73 -12.62 29.30
N ARG A 28 -40.48 -11.75 30.01
CA ARG A 28 -41.56 -12.18 30.91
C ARG A 28 -42.89 -12.24 30.17
N LYS A 29 -43.67 -13.29 30.41
CA LYS A 29 -44.97 -13.48 29.76
C LYS A 29 -45.93 -12.34 30.07
N GLU A 30 -45.87 -11.80 31.27
CA GLU A 30 -46.76 -10.76 31.78
C GLU A 30 -46.46 -9.39 31.17
N THR A 31 -45.19 -9.06 30.92
CA THR A 31 -44.77 -7.72 30.45
C THR A 31 -44.50 -7.65 28.95
N ARG A 32 -44.35 -8.79 28.26
CA ARG A 32 -43.99 -8.84 26.83
C ARG A 32 -44.88 -7.94 25.97
N ALA A 33 -46.20 -8.01 26.15
CA ALA A 33 -47.14 -7.23 25.37
C ALA A 33 -46.99 -5.71 25.63
N ASP A 34 -46.79 -5.33 26.89
CA ASP A 34 -46.57 -3.93 27.28
C ASP A 34 -45.23 -3.40 26.75
N ASP A 35 -44.18 -4.21 26.77
CA ASP A 35 -42.87 -3.86 26.23
C ASP A 35 -42.91 -3.65 24.70
N ILE A 36 -43.63 -4.51 23.98
CA ILE A 36 -43.86 -4.35 22.53
C ILE A 36 -44.62 -3.04 22.27
N LYS A 37 -45.71 -2.81 23.01
CA LYS A 37 -46.53 -1.59 22.89
C LYS A 37 -45.72 -0.32 23.18
N ALA A 38 -44.84 -0.36 24.17
CA ALA A 38 -43.96 0.76 24.53
C ALA A 38 -43.00 1.13 23.39
N ILE A 39 -42.40 0.13 22.72
CA ILE A 39 -41.53 0.38 21.56
C ILE A 39 -42.35 0.87 20.36
N ARG A 40 -43.54 0.30 20.11
CA ARG A 40 -44.43 0.74 19.02
C ARG A 40 -44.81 2.21 19.16
N HIS A 41 -45.27 2.61 20.34
CA HIS A 41 -45.60 4.00 20.67
C HIS A 41 -44.41 4.95 20.54
N TRP A 42 -43.21 4.48 20.88
CA TRP A 42 -42.00 5.27 20.68
C TRP A 42 -41.69 5.48 19.18
N LEU A 43 -41.82 4.44 18.35
CA LEU A 43 -41.61 4.51 16.89
C LEU A 43 -42.58 5.47 16.20
N GLU A 44 -43.83 5.56 16.65
CA GLU A 44 -44.83 6.53 16.14
C GLU A 44 -44.39 7.97 16.34
N LYS A 45 -43.62 8.24 17.39
CA LYS A 45 -43.12 9.57 17.72
C LYS A 45 -41.82 9.94 17.00
N GLN A 46 -41.23 9.04 16.19
CA GLN A 46 -39.96 9.28 15.50
C GLN A 46 -40.18 9.63 14.01
N PRO A 47 -40.04 10.89 13.59
CA PRO A 47 -40.31 11.29 12.20
C PRO A 47 -39.34 10.67 11.19
N HIS A 48 -38.10 10.39 11.59
CA HIS A 48 -37.09 9.74 10.74
C HIS A 48 -37.26 8.23 10.61
N LEU A 49 -38.15 7.58 11.38
CA LEU A 49 -38.38 6.13 11.33
C LEU A 49 -39.77 5.78 10.76
N GLN A 50 -40.36 6.66 9.96
CA GLN A 50 -41.71 6.44 9.38
C GLN A 50 -41.82 5.12 8.60
N SER A 51 -40.80 4.78 7.81
CA SER A 51 -40.68 3.57 6.99
C SER A 51 -40.30 2.30 7.76
N VAL A 52 -40.09 2.37 9.07
CA VAL A 52 -39.75 1.21 9.91
C VAL A 52 -41.02 0.40 10.25
N PRO A 53 -41.01 -0.94 10.12
CA PRO A 53 -42.14 -1.78 10.51
C PRO A 53 -42.49 -1.65 11.99
N ARG A 54 -43.79 -1.72 12.29
CA ARG A 54 -44.37 -1.59 13.63
C ARG A 54 -45.07 -2.87 14.12
N ASP A 55 -44.89 -3.96 13.39
CA ASP A 55 -45.44 -5.26 13.74
C ASP A 55 -44.71 -5.86 14.96
N ASP A 56 -45.44 -6.70 15.70
CA ASP A 56 -44.94 -7.31 16.94
C ASP A 56 -43.67 -8.10 16.72
N GLN A 57 -43.55 -8.78 15.58
CA GLN A 57 -42.44 -9.69 15.34
C GLN A 57 -41.13 -8.92 15.14
N THR A 58 -41.15 -7.85 14.34
CA THR A 58 -40.00 -6.96 14.16
C THR A 58 -39.59 -6.36 15.50
N ILE A 59 -40.53 -5.84 16.28
CA ILE A 59 -40.23 -5.24 17.59
C ILE A 59 -39.65 -6.29 18.55
N LEU A 60 -40.27 -7.47 18.62
CA LEU A 60 -39.88 -8.55 19.52
C LEU A 60 -38.47 -9.09 19.21
N MET A 61 -38.10 -9.19 17.94
CA MET A 61 -36.74 -9.53 17.52
C MET A 61 -35.70 -8.57 18.11
N PHE A 62 -35.94 -7.25 18.07
CA PHE A 62 -35.03 -6.27 18.66
C PHE A 62 -35.05 -6.29 20.19
N LEU A 63 -36.21 -6.53 20.82
CA LEU A 63 -36.31 -6.74 22.27
C LEU A 63 -35.46 -7.94 22.71
N ARG A 64 -35.58 -9.08 22.05
CA ARG A 64 -34.79 -10.29 22.32
C ARG A 64 -33.29 -10.05 22.14
N GLY A 65 -32.89 -9.43 21.03
CA GLY A 65 -31.49 -9.05 20.77
C GLY A 65 -30.90 -8.12 21.84
N CYS A 66 -31.74 -7.30 22.46
CA CYS A 66 -31.36 -6.33 23.50
C CYS A 66 -31.66 -6.78 24.93
N LYS A 67 -32.04 -8.06 25.14
CA LYS A 67 -32.41 -8.60 26.46
C LYS A 67 -33.52 -7.81 27.15
N PHE A 68 -34.57 -7.47 26.40
CA PHE A 68 -35.75 -6.74 26.85
C PHE A 68 -35.43 -5.41 27.55
N SER A 69 -34.30 -4.79 27.20
CA SER A 69 -33.97 -3.44 27.63
C SER A 69 -34.55 -2.43 26.65
N LEU A 70 -35.65 -1.77 27.03
CA LEU A 70 -36.35 -0.80 26.17
C LEU A 70 -35.42 0.27 25.60
N GLU A 71 -34.56 0.88 26.42
CA GLU A 71 -33.62 1.91 25.96
C GLU A 71 -32.62 1.37 24.93
N ARG A 72 -32.01 0.20 25.20
CA ARG A 72 -31.09 -0.43 24.24
C ARG A 72 -31.82 -0.83 22.96
N THR A 73 -33.07 -1.28 23.05
CA THR A 73 -33.91 -1.60 21.90
C THR A 73 -34.15 -0.37 21.03
N LYS A 74 -34.49 0.78 21.64
CA LYS A 74 -34.65 2.06 20.92
C LYS A 74 -33.35 2.47 20.21
N GLU A 75 -32.22 2.44 20.91
CA GLU A 75 -30.90 2.75 20.34
C GLU A 75 -30.53 1.83 19.18
N LYS A 76 -30.76 0.52 19.34
CA LYS A 76 -30.44 -0.52 18.36
C LYS A 76 -31.31 -0.42 17.10
N LEU A 77 -32.62 -0.21 17.28
CA LEU A 77 -33.56 0.03 16.17
C LEU A 77 -33.13 1.27 15.38
N ASP A 78 -32.93 2.39 16.09
CA ASP A 78 -32.53 3.65 15.47
C ASP A 78 -31.19 3.53 14.73
N MET A 79 -30.21 2.84 15.31
CA MET A 79 -28.91 2.61 14.67
C MET A 79 -29.01 1.70 13.44
N PHE A 80 -29.74 0.58 13.52
CA PHE A 80 -29.87 -0.36 12.40
C PHE A 80 -30.47 0.30 11.16
N PHE A 81 -31.58 1.03 11.32
CA PHE A 81 -32.23 1.68 10.18
C PHE A 81 -31.43 2.88 9.65
N SER A 82 -30.63 3.56 10.48
CA SER A 82 -29.63 4.53 10.01
C SER A 82 -28.50 3.88 9.22
N ILE A 83 -27.98 2.74 9.66
CA ILE A 83 -26.94 2.01 8.93
C ILE A 83 -27.44 1.63 7.53
N LYS A 84 -28.70 1.18 7.41
CA LYS A 84 -29.31 0.89 6.09
C LYS A 84 -29.38 2.12 5.18
N THR A 85 -29.61 3.31 5.75
CA THR A 85 -29.58 4.57 4.99
C THR A 85 -28.18 4.99 4.59
N LEU A 86 -27.20 4.74 5.45
CA LEU A 86 -25.82 5.19 5.24
C LEU A 86 -24.96 4.22 4.42
N LEU A 87 -25.39 2.96 4.26
CA LEU A 87 -24.68 1.93 3.49
C LEU A 87 -25.55 1.37 2.33
N PRO A 88 -25.89 2.21 1.34
CA PRO A 88 -26.67 1.75 0.18
C PRO A 88 -25.99 0.58 -0.56
N GLU A 89 -24.66 0.48 -0.55
CA GLU A 89 -23.94 -0.64 -1.15
C GLU A 89 -24.27 -2.00 -0.49
N PHE A 90 -24.69 -2.03 0.77
CA PHE A 90 -25.05 -3.28 1.45
C PHE A 90 -26.56 -3.56 1.43
N PHE A 91 -27.38 -2.52 1.29
CA PHE A 91 -28.84 -2.63 1.48
C PHE A 91 -29.70 -2.09 0.32
N GLU A 92 -29.17 -1.24 -0.57
CA GLU A 92 -29.88 -0.73 -1.75
C GLU A 92 -29.54 -1.51 -3.03
N ASN A 93 -30.51 -1.57 -3.95
CA ASN A 93 -30.39 -2.13 -5.31
C ASN A 93 -29.87 -3.59 -5.37
N GLY A 94 -30.00 -4.33 -4.27
CA GLY A 94 -29.55 -5.70 -4.13
C GLY A 94 -30.60 -6.72 -4.54
N ASP A 95 -31.05 -6.72 -5.80
CA ASP A 95 -31.95 -7.78 -6.26
C ASP A 95 -31.24 -9.14 -6.12
N PRO A 96 -31.79 -10.13 -5.39
CA PRO A 96 -31.24 -11.48 -5.34
C PRO A 96 -31.02 -12.12 -6.71
N MET A 97 -31.80 -11.72 -7.73
CA MET A 97 -31.68 -12.18 -9.12
C MET A 97 -30.57 -11.47 -9.91
N HIS A 98 -29.94 -10.43 -9.34
CA HIS A 98 -28.80 -9.78 -9.99
C HIS A 98 -27.70 -10.82 -10.28
N PRO A 99 -27.07 -10.83 -11.48
CA PRO A 99 -26.12 -11.88 -11.87
C PRO A 99 -24.99 -12.11 -10.86
N THR A 100 -24.45 -11.04 -10.27
CA THR A 100 -23.43 -11.13 -9.21
C THR A 100 -23.96 -11.81 -7.95
N ASN A 101 -25.16 -11.45 -7.48
CA ASN A 101 -25.73 -12.02 -6.26
C ASN A 101 -26.09 -13.50 -6.46
N LEU A 102 -26.64 -13.85 -7.62
CA LEU A 102 -26.87 -15.24 -8.03
C LEU A 102 -25.58 -16.06 -8.03
N THR A 103 -24.50 -15.49 -8.57
CA THR A 103 -23.19 -16.15 -8.59
C THR A 103 -22.70 -16.40 -7.17
N ILE A 104 -22.81 -15.42 -6.28
CA ILE A 104 -22.40 -15.56 -4.87
C ILE A 104 -23.24 -16.61 -4.14
N LEU A 105 -24.56 -16.64 -4.38
CA LEU A 105 -25.46 -17.64 -3.81
C LEU A 105 -25.08 -19.06 -4.27
N ARG A 106 -24.80 -19.24 -5.57
CA ARG A 106 -24.33 -20.53 -6.13
C ARG A 106 -22.99 -20.98 -5.57
N LEU A 107 -22.08 -20.04 -5.30
CA LEU A 107 -20.79 -20.32 -4.68
C LEU A 107 -20.90 -20.71 -3.20
N GLY A 108 -22.05 -20.45 -2.57
CA GLY A 108 -22.30 -20.78 -1.17
C GLY A 108 -21.47 -19.95 -0.21
N ALA A 109 -21.44 -18.62 -0.39
CA ALA A 109 -20.64 -17.73 0.48
C ALA A 109 -21.13 -17.66 1.94
N CYS A 110 -22.41 -17.95 2.18
CA CYS A 110 -22.99 -18.09 3.52
C CYS A 110 -24.03 -19.22 3.51
N LEU A 111 -23.85 -20.19 4.39
CA LEU A 111 -24.57 -21.46 4.41
C LEU A 111 -25.02 -21.78 5.85
N PRO A 112 -26.18 -21.27 6.27
CA PRO A 112 -26.78 -21.69 7.53
C PRO A 112 -27.22 -23.15 7.48
N VAL A 113 -27.01 -23.86 8.57
CA VAL A 113 -27.50 -25.23 8.77
C VAL A 113 -28.99 -25.16 9.06
N GLU A 114 -29.80 -25.81 8.22
CA GLU A 114 -31.25 -25.73 8.27
C GLU A 114 -31.87 -26.94 9.00
N GLY A 115 -32.89 -26.69 9.83
CA GLY A 115 -33.63 -27.76 10.51
C GLY A 115 -32.87 -28.51 11.61
N LYS A 116 -31.61 -28.15 11.87
CA LYS A 116 -30.82 -28.65 13.00
C LYS A 116 -30.23 -27.51 13.82
N TYR A 117 -30.03 -27.78 15.10
CA TYR A 117 -29.41 -26.89 16.08
C TYR A 117 -28.46 -27.71 16.95
N ASP A 118 -27.53 -27.05 17.61
CA ASP A 118 -26.73 -27.71 18.65
C ASP A 118 -27.54 -28.01 19.92
N ALA A 119 -26.90 -28.66 20.90
CA ALA A 119 -27.52 -29.07 22.15
C ALA A 119 -28.09 -27.89 22.97
N GLU A 120 -27.56 -26.68 22.78
CA GLU A 120 -28.05 -25.46 23.42
C GLU A 120 -29.09 -24.71 22.56
N GLY A 121 -29.49 -25.29 21.43
CA GLY A 121 -30.47 -24.73 20.50
C GLY A 121 -29.92 -23.61 19.63
N ARG A 122 -28.60 -23.47 19.49
CA ARG A 122 -27.94 -22.42 18.68
C ARG A 122 -27.86 -22.87 17.22
N LYS A 123 -28.06 -21.92 16.30
CA LYS A 123 -27.93 -22.18 14.86
C LYS A 123 -26.46 -22.18 14.44
N ILE A 124 -26.08 -23.02 13.49
CA ILE A 124 -24.74 -23.01 12.90
C ILE A 124 -24.80 -22.26 11.57
N ILE A 125 -23.90 -21.30 11.38
CA ILE A 125 -23.80 -20.51 10.15
C ILE A 125 -22.38 -20.61 9.61
N ILE A 126 -22.23 -21.19 8.43
CA ILE A 126 -20.94 -21.34 7.77
C ILE A 126 -20.74 -20.17 6.80
N MET A 127 -19.65 -19.43 6.95
CA MET A 127 -19.30 -18.28 6.11
C MET A 127 -18.01 -18.59 5.38
N ARG A 128 -18.01 -18.42 4.05
CA ARG A 128 -16.91 -18.79 3.17
C ARG A 128 -16.46 -17.54 2.39
N PRO A 129 -15.65 -16.65 2.99
CA PRO A 129 -15.33 -15.34 2.41
C PRO A 129 -14.46 -15.39 1.15
N ALA A 130 -13.86 -16.53 0.82
CA ALA A 130 -12.88 -16.68 -0.26
C ALA A 130 -13.35 -17.59 -1.42
N VAL A 131 -14.66 -17.80 -1.57
CA VAL A 131 -15.22 -18.63 -2.64
C VAL A 131 -15.25 -17.97 -4.01
N HIS A 132 -14.93 -16.68 -4.09
CA HIS A 132 -15.02 -15.88 -5.31
C HIS A 132 -13.64 -15.51 -5.86
N ASP A 133 -13.63 -14.97 -7.07
CA ASP A 133 -12.45 -14.31 -7.62
C ASP A 133 -12.49 -12.82 -7.19
N PRO A 134 -11.52 -12.35 -6.37
CA PRO A 134 -11.55 -11.00 -5.79
C PRO A 134 -11.39 -9.89 -6.84
N ASP A 135 -10.89 -10.22 -8.04
CA ASP A 135 -10.79 -9.28 -9.16
C ASP A 135 -12.13 -9.14 -9.91
N LYS A 136 -13.05 -10.10 -9.76
CA LYS A 136 -14.35 -10.12 -10.44
C LYS A 136 -15.52 -9.74 -9.54
N ILE A 137 -15.49 -10.17 -8.29
CA ILE A 137 -16.57 -9.93 -7.33
C ILE A 137 -16.00 -9.13 -6.16
N LYS A 138 -16.53 -7.91 -5.96
CA LYS A 138 -16.17 -7.09 -4.80
C LYS A 138 -16.64 -7.73 -3.50
N GLN A 139 -15.83 -7.62 -2.45
CA GLN A 139 -16.15 -8.11 -1.11
C GLN A 139 -17.45 -7.52 -0.53
N GLU A 140 -17.79 -6.28 -0.89
CA GLU A 140 -19.07 -5.64 -0.51
C GLU A 140 -20.29 -6.43 -1.00
N ASN A 141 -20.21 -7.08 -2.18
CA ASN A 141 -21.29 -7.92 -2.68
C ASN A 141 -21.45 -9.20 -1.85
N ILE A 142 -20.36 -9.76 -1.32
CA ILE A 142 -20.41 -10.89 -0.39
C ILE A 142 -21.15 -10.48 0.88
N PHE A 143 -20.79 -9.34 1.46
CA PHE A 143 -21.49 -8.81 2.64
C PHE A 143 -22.97 -8.54 2.39
N ARG A 144 -23.33 -8.02 1.21
CA ARG A 144 -24.73 -7.83 0.80
C ARG A 144 -25.51 -9.14 0.78
N VAL A 145 -25.00 -10.19 0.13
CA VAL A 145 -25.68 -11.51 0.09
C VAL A 145 -25.79 -12.12 1.48
N ASN A 146 -24.77 -11.94 2.33
CA ASN A 146 -24.84 -12.34 3.73
C ASN A 146 -25.98 -11.61 4.47
N CYS A 147 -26.21 -10.33 4.19
CA CYS A 147 -27.34 -9.58 4.76
C CYS A 147 -28.70 -10.16 4.32
N PHE A 148 -28.87 -10.60 3.06
CA PHE A 148 -30.11 -11.26 2.63
C PHE A 148 -30.40 -12.53 3.44
N ILE A 149 -29.37 -13.35 3.62
CA ILE A 149 -29.50 -14.60 4.38
C ILE A 149 -29.79 -14.31 5.85
N MET A 150 -29.13 -13.31 6.44
CA MET A 150 -29.42 -12.88 7.81
C MET A 150 -30.84 -12.34 7.97
N ASP A 151 -31.34 -11.54 7.02
CA ASP A 151 -32.72 -11.05 7.01
C ASP A 151 -33.74 -12.19 6.92
N ILE A 152 -33.43 -13.27 6.19
CA ILE A 152 -34.29 -14.46 6.12
C ILE A 152 -34.24 -15.24 7.45
N ILE A 153 -33.05 -15.52 7.99
CA ILE A 153 -32.90 -16.29 9.24
C ILE A 153 -33.66 -15.60 10.38
N LEU A 154 -33.50 -14.29 10.51
CA LEU A 154 -34.07 -13.56 11.63
C LEU A 154 -35.59 -13.40 11.53
N HIS A 155 -36.18 -13.56 10.35
CA HIS A 155 -37.58 -13.25 10.09
C HIS A 155 -38.33 -14.31 9.27
N GLU A 156 -37.91 -15.57 9.32
CA GLU A 156 -38.47 -16.64 8.51
C GLU A 156 -40.01 -16.69 8.52
N PHE A 157 -40.65 -16.78 7.35
CA PHE A 157 -42.09 -17.03 7.20
C PHE A 157 -42.28 -18.41 6.57
N LYS A 158 -42.78 -19.40 7.33
CA LYS A 158 -43.17 -20.69 6.74
C LYS A 158 -44.52 -20.56 6.05
N SER A 159 -44.54 -20.70 4.73
CA SER A 159 -45.78 -20.82 3.95
C SER A 159 -46.39 -22.20 4.17
N ASP A 160 -47.10 -22.41 5.28
CA ASP A 160 -48.10 -23.48 5.29
C ASP A 160 -49.41 -23.02 5.94
N THR A 161 -50.49 -23.38 5.28
CA THR A 161 -51.76 -22.65 5.19
C THR A 161 -52.67 -22.88 6.41
N SER A 162 -52.10 -23.22 7.58
CA SER A 162 -52.88 -23.48 8.79
C SER A 162 -52.04 -23.29 10.05
N ARG A 163 -52.28 -22.16 10.73
CA ARG A 163 -51.84 -21.77 12.08
C ARG A 163 -50.38 -21.29 12.24
N ARG A 164 -50.28 -19.95 12.33
CA ARG A 164 -49.25 -19.10 12.98
C ARG A 164 -47.79 -19.37 12.59
N LEU A 165 -47.29 -18.44 11.80
CA LEU A 165 -45.94 -18.27 11.28
C LEU A 165 -44.91 -18.17 12.42
N PHE A 166 -44.04 -19.17 12.57
CA PHE A 166 -42.87 -19.03 13.45
C PHE A 166 -41.66 -18.62 12.63
N GLN A 167 -41.21 -17.39 12.88
CA GLN A 167 -39.83 -16.98 12.69
C GLN A 167 -38.90 -17.96 13.42
N ASP A 168 -37.62 -17.95 13.10
CA ASP A 168 -36.60 -18.69 13.86
C ASP A 168 -36.36 -18.02 15.24
N GLU A 169 -37.42 -17.99 16.07
CA GLU A 169 -37.42 -17.44 17.42
C GLU A 169 -36.42 -18.17 18.30
N GLN A 170 -36.19 -19.46 18.02
CA GLN A 170 -35.13 -20.23 18.65
C GLN A 170 -33.76 -19.61 18.40
N THR A 171 -33.41 -19.22 17.16
CA THR A 171 -32.17 -18.50 16.88
C THR A 171 -32.13 -17.11 17.54
N GLN A 172 -33.25 -16.39 17.59
CA GLN A 172 -33.32 -15.11 18.31
C GLN A 172 -33.01 -15.28 19.81
N ILE A 173 -33.46 -16.38 20.43
CA ILE A 173 -33.32 -16.65 21.88
C ILE A 173 -32.02 -17.36 22.23
N CYS A 174 -31.58 -18.34 21.45
CA CYS A 174 -30.39 -19.15 21.71
C CYS A 174 -29.14 -18.54 21.06
N GLY A 175 -29.29 -17.81 19.95
CA GLY A 175 -28.18 -17.27 19.18
C GLY A 175 -27.62 -18.26 18.16
N PHE A 176 -26.41 -17.98 17.67
CA PHE A 176 -25.74 -18.84 16.69
C PHE A 176 -24.23 -18.94 16.92
N ILE A 177 -23.62 -19.94 16.30
CA ILE A 177 -22.18 -20.13 16.17
C ILE A 177 -21.80 -19.93 14.70
N GLY A 178 -20.81 -19.07 14.46
CA GLY A 178 -20.23 -18.89 13.13
C GLY A 178 -19.06 -19.85 12.91
N VAL A 179 -19.02 -20.48 11.74
CA VAL A 179 -17.83 -21.19 11.25
C VAL A 179 -17.33 -20.42 10.04
N ILE A 180 -16.12 -19.85 10.12
CA ILE A 180 -15.52 -19.07 9.04
C ILE A 180 -14.47 -19.94 8.36
N ASP A 181 -14.85 -20.47 7.20
CA ASP A 181 -13.99 -21.28 6.37
C ASP A 181 -13.15 -20.41 5.44
N MET A 182 -11.87 -20.25 5.78
CA MET A 182 -10.92 -19.43 5.04
C MET A 182 -10.26 -20.20 3.89
N ALA A 183 -10.76 -21.40 3.54
CA ALA A 183 -10.26 -22.15 2.39
C ALA A 183 -10.32 -21.30 1.11
N GLY A 184 -9.22 -21.31 0.35
CA GLY A 184 -9.08 -20.50 -0.87
C GLY A 184 -8.73 -19.03 -0.64
N MET A 185 -8.59 -18.57 0.61
CA MET A 185 -8.22 -17.19 0.91
C MET A 185 -6.82 -16.87 0.37
N THR A 186 -6.77 -16.04 -0.66
CA THR A 186 -5.53 -15.50 -1.24
C THR A 186 -5.21 -14.12 -0.67
N TRP A 187 -3.98 -13.66 -0.89
CA TRP A 187 -3.58 -12.31 -0.48
C TRP A 187 -4.45 -11.22 -1.11
N ALA A 188 -4.93 -11.42 -2.34
CA ALA A 188 -5.84 -10.49 -3.02
C ALA A 188 -7.17 -10.34 -2.26
N HIS A 189 -7.73 -11.44 -1.76
CA HIS A 189 -8.91 -11.40 -0.88
C HIS A 189 -8.63 -10.63 0.41
N GLY A 190 -7.46 -10.87 1.03
CA GLY A 190 -7.03 -10.17 2.24
C GLY A 190 -6.91 -8.65 2.03
N MET A 191 -6.29 -8.23 0.92
CA MET A 191 -6.12 -6.82 0.56
C MET A 191 -7.42 -6.13 0.16
N ALA A 192 -8.41 -6.89 -0.32
CA ALA A 192 -9.75 -6.36 -0.59
C ALA A 192 -10.51 -5.98 0.69
N ILE A 193 -10.07 -6.47 1.86
CA ILE A 193 -10.63 -6.11 3.17
C ILE A 193 -9.88 -4.88 3.71
N SER A 194 -10.29 -3.69 3.25
CA SER A 194 -9.75 -2.43 3.79
C SER A 194 -10.21 -2.19 5.23
N PRO A 195 -9.50 -1.37 6.03
CA PRO A 195 -9.97 -0.98 7.36
C PRO A 195 -11.36 -0.33 7.35
N THR A 196 -11.67 0.47 6.33
CA THR A 196 -12.99 1.09 6.14
C THR A 196 -14.07 0.02 5.93
N LEU A 197 -13.82 -0.95 5.04
CA LEU A 197 -14.76 -2.03 4.78
C LEU A 197 -14.93 -2.93 6.01
N ALA A 198 -13.83 -3.26 6.69
CA ALA A 198 -13.87 -4.01 7.95
C ALA A 198 -14.71 -3.28 9.00
N LYS A 199 -14.54 -1.96 9.15
CA LYS A 199 -15.35 -1.16 10.07
C LYS A 199 -16.84 -1.15 9.68
N LYS A 200 -17.18 -0.94 8.40
CA LYS A 200 -18.57 -1.01 7.90
C LYS A 200 -19.20 -2.36 8.25
N ALA A 201 -18.54 -3.46 7.89
CA ALA A 201 -19.00 -4.82 8.16
C ALA A 201 -19.17 -5.07 9.67
N MET A 202 -18.18 -4.70 10.48
CA MET A 202 -18.22 -4.89 11.93
C MET A 202 -19.31 -4.03 12.60
N THR A 203 -19.59 -2.82 12.12
CA THR A 203 -20.68 -1.97 12.60
C THR A 203 -22.04 -2.58 12.24
N VAL A 204 -22.24 -3.02 10.99
CA VAL A 204 -23.48 -3.71 10.57
C VAL A 204 -23.76 -4.92 11.46
N TRP A 205 -22.71 -5.69 11.77
CA TRP A 205 -22.86 -6.95 12.47
C TRP A 205 -22.98 -6.81 14.00
N GLN A 206 -22.23 -5.88 14.61
CA GLN A 206 -22.25 -5.69 16.07
C GLN A 206 -23.28 -4.66 16.54
N ASP A 207 -23.53 -3.64 15.72
CA ASP A 207 -24.36 -2.48 16.05
C ASP A 207 -25.65 -2.45 15.24
N GLY A 208 -25.67 -2.98 14.02
CA GLY A 208 -26.87 -3.13 13.23
C GLY A 208 -27.77 -4.29 13.69
N TYR A 209 -27.46 -5.51 13.28
CA TYR A 209 -28.36 -6.65 13.50
C TYR A 209 -28.59 -6.97 15.00
N PRO A 210 -29.84 -7.31 15.41
CA PRO A 210 -30.18 -7.71 16.78
C PRO A 210 -29.82 -9.18 17.05
N THR A 211 -28.57 -9.55 16.74
CA THR A 211 -28.10 -10.94 16.82
C THR A 211 -27.42 -11.27 18.14
N ARG A 212 -27.36 -12.57 18.44
CA ARG A 212 -26.71 -13.10 19.64
C ARG A 212 -25.62 -14.11 19.23
N PRO A 213 -24.48 -13.66 18.68
CA PRO A 213 -23.36 -14.55 18.41
C PRO A 213 -22.90 -15.22 19.70
N LYS A 214 -22.63 -16.52 19.68
CA LYS A 214 -22.13 -17.28 20.84
C LYS A 214 -20.68 -17.74 20.67
N GLY A 215 -20.21 -17.88 19.44
CA GLY A 215 -18.84 -18.23 19.10
C GLY A 215 -18.56 -18.03 17.61
N PHE A 216 -17.28 -17.88 17.26
CA PHE A 216 -16.79 -17.86 15.89
C PHE A 216 -15.54 -18.71 15.76
N ASN A 217 -15.57 -19.66 14.84
CA ASN A 217 -14.51 -20.62 14.65
C ASN A 217 -13.88 -20.39 13.27
N TYR A 218 -12.65 -19.88 13.25
CA TYR A 218 -11.87 -19.69 12.01
C TYR A 218 -11.09 -20.96 11.71
N ILE A 219 -11.26 -21.48 10.49
CA ILE A 219 -10.62 -22.70 10.01
C ILE A 219 -9.95 -22.43 8.66
N HIS A 220 -9.01 -23.30 8.28
CA HIS A 220 -8.25 -23.19 7.03
C HIS A 220 -7.55 -21.82 6.86
N THR A 221 -7.12 -21.22 7.96
CA THR A 221 -6.51 -19.88 7.96
C THR A 221 -5.19 -19.89 7.20
N PRO A 222 -4.99 -19.01 6.19
CA PRO A 222 -3.73 -18.93 5.46
C PRO A 222 -2.60 -18.36 6.33
N PRO A 223 -1.31 -18.52 5.94
CA PRO A 223 -0.17 -18.01 6.72
C PRO A 223 -0.22 -16.51 7.03
N PHE A 224 -0.86 -15.72 6.15
CA PHE A 224 -1.02 -14.28 6.31
C PHE A 224 -2.30 -13.86 7.07
N PHE A 225 -3.09 -14.83 7.57
CA PHE A 225 -4.38 -14.58 8.21
C PHE A 225 -4.30 -13.55 9.33
N GLU A 226 -3.34 -13.70 10.25
CA GLU A 226 -3.15 -12.79 11.39
C GLU A 226 -3.01 -11.34 10.92
N THR A 227 -2.35 -11.09 9.80
CA THR A 227 -2.19 -9.75 9.22
C THR A 227 -3.53 -9.10 8.86
N VAL A 228 -4.38 -9.83 8.14
CA VAL A 228 -5.70 -9.34 7.71
C VAL A 228 -6.66 -9.30 8.90
N PHE A 229 -6.61 -10.33 9.74
CA PHE A 229 -7.49 -10.48 10.89
C PHE A 229 -7.24 -9.39 11.94
N ASN A 230 -6.00 -8.95 12.17
CA ASN A 230 -5.71 -7.88 13.13
C ASN A 230 -6.38 -6.54 12.75
N ILE A 231 -6.59 -6.27 11.46
CA ILE A 231 -7.36 -5.11 10.99
C ILE A 231 -8.82 -5.23 11.48
N VAL A 232 -9.46 -6.38 11.23
CA VAL A 232 -10.85 -6.64 11.64
C VAL A 232 -10.97 -6.65 13.16
N ARG A 233 -10.02 -7.30 13.84
CA ARG A 233 -9.94 -7.43 15.31
C ARG A 233 -9.89 -6.07 15.99
N GLY A 234 -9.26 -5.06 15.38
CA GLY A 234 -9.23 -3.68 15.88
C GLY A 234 -10.61 -3.03 16.03
N PHE A 235 -11.60 -3.48 15.25
CA PHE A 235 -12.98 -2.97 15.28
C PHE A 235 -13.96 -3.89 16.05
N MET A 236 -13.49 -5.02 16.57
CA MET A 236 -14.31 -5.92 17.37
C MET A 236 -14.47 -5.42 18.80
N LYS A 237 -15.67 -5.54 19.36
CA LYS A 237 -15.94 -5.35 20.79
C LYS A 237 -15.25 -6.46 21.59
N GLU A 238 -14.89 -6.16 22.84
CA GLU A 238 -14.15 -7.12 23.68
C GLU A 238 -14.89 -8.45 23.87
N LYS A 239 -16.22 -8.37 24.05
CA LYS A 239 -17.09 -9.54 24.13
C LYS A 239 -17.04 -10.44 22.88
N MET A 240 -16.81 -9.85 21.70
CA MET A 240 -16.68 -10.60 20.44
C MET A 240 -15.29 -11.24 20.35
N LYS A 241 -14.23 -10.51 20.72
CA LYS A 241 -12.85 -11.03 20.75
C LYS A 241 -12.70 -12.27 21.64
N GLN A 242 -13.38 -12.28 22.78
CA GLN A 242 -13.40 -13.41 23.73
C GLN A 242 -14.13 -14.65 23.19
N ARG A 243 -14.81 -14.54 22.04
CA ARG A 243 -15.62 -15.61 21.44
C ARG A 243 -15.02 -16.14 20.14
N LEU A 244 -13.78 -15.78 19.85
CA LEU A 244 -13.07 -16.20 18.65
C LEU A 244 -12.20 -17.42 18.98
N SER A 245 -12.32 -18.45 18.16
CA SER A 245 -11.48 -19.65 18.18
C SER A 245 -10.82 -19.77 16.82
N ILE A 246 -9.51 -20.00 16.79
CA ILE A 246 -8.72 -20.17 15.56
C ILE A 246 -8.15 -21.59 15.58
N HIS A 247 -8.53 -22.40 14.60
CA HIS A 247 -8.28 -23.85 14.59
C HIS A 247 -7.15 -24.26 13.61
N GLY A 248 -6.65 -23.32 12.81
CA GLY A 248 -5.63 -23.61 11.80
C GLY A 248 -6.15 -24.59 10.74
N SER A 249 -5.34 -25.58 10.37
CA SER A 249 -5.67 -26.62 9.39
C SER A 249 -6.23 -27.91 10.00
N ARG A 250 -6.35 -28.02 11.32
CA ARG A 250 -6.80 -29.26 12.01
C ARG A 250 -8.25 -29.13 12.46
N LEU A 251 -9.15 -29.83 11.78
CA LEU A 251 -10.60 -29.79 12.03
C LEU A 251 -11.03 -30.47 13.35
N GLU A 252 -10.21 -31.36 13.92
CA GLU A 252 -10.50 -31.98 15.23
C GLU A 252 -10.78 -30.94 16.34
N SER A 253 -10.06 -29.81 16.31
CA SER A 253 -10.27 -28.74 17.29
C SER A 253 -11.56 -27.95 17.03
N LEU A 254 -12.05 -27.89 15.78
CA LEU A 254 -13.37 -27.33 15.46
C LEU A 254 -14.47 -28.21 16.06
N HIS A 255 -14.31 -29.54 16.01
CA HIS A 255 -15.31 -30.49 16.51
C HIS A 255 -15.53 -30.40 18.03
N GLN A 256 -14.59 -29.82 18.78
CA GLN A 256 -14.79 -29.48 20.20
C GLN A 256 -15.81 -28.35 20.40
N ASN A 257 -15.95 -27.47 19.40
CA ASN A 257 -16.82 -26.30 19.47
C ASN A 257 -18.12 -26.48 18.66
N VAL A 258 -18.11 -27.31 17.62
CA VAL A 258 -19.25 -27.57 16.74
C VAL A 258 -19.36 -29.07 16.44
N PRO A 259 -20.48 -29.73 16.80
CA PRO A 259 -20.69 -31.15 16.51
C PRO A 259 -20.56 -31.50 15.00
N PRO A 260 -19.88 -32.62 14.64
CA PRO A 260 -19.74 -33.04 13.24
C PRO A 260 -21.05 -33.24 12.48
N ASP A 261 -22.14 -33.64 13.14
CA ASP A 261 -23.44 -33.86 12.50
C ASP A 261 -24.16 -32.56 12.07
N LEU A 262 -23.60 -31.42 12.48
CA LEU A 262 -24.00 -30.05 12.10
C LEU A 262 -22.99 -29.41 11.14
N LEU A 263 -22.01 -30.15 10.65
CA LEU A 263 -21.02 -29.69 9.68
C LEU A 263 -21.18 -30.46 8.37
N PRO A 264 -20.84 -29.84 7.22
CA PRO A 264 -20.84 -30.52 5.93
C PRO A 264 -19.63 -31.44 5.79
N GLU A 265 -19.68 -32.33 4.79
CA GLU A 265 -18.63 -33.31 4.46
C GLU A 265 -17.26 -32.65 4.26
N GLU A 266 -17.21 -31.45 3.66
CA GLU A 266 -15.96 -30.70 3.46
C GLU A 266 -15.29 -30.26 4.77
N LEU A 267 -16.01 -30.29 5.89
CA LEU A 267 -15.52 -29.95 7.23
C LEU A 267 -15.52 -31.17 8.17
N ASP A 268 -15.37 -32.37 7.61
CA ASP A 268 -15.40 -33.67 8.30
C ASP A 268 -16.71 -33.91 9.08
N GLY A 269 -17.83 -33.42 8.53
CA GLY A 269 -19.16 -33.57 9.11
C GLY A 269 -20.09 -34.49 8.32
N THR A 270 -21.35 -34.58 8.76
CA THR A 270 -22.37 -35.48 8.17
C THR A 270 -23.71 -34.80 7.85
N TYR A 271 -23.78 -33.46 7.87
CA TYR A 271 -25.02 -32.72 7.60
C TYR A 271 -25.42 -32.70 6.11
N GLY A 272 -24.43 -32.82 5.22
CA GLY A 272 -24.58 -32.71 3.76
C GLY A 272 -23.29 -32.17 3.14
N ASN A 273 -23.34 -31.61 1.94
CA ASN A 273 -22.18 -30.96 1.29
C ASN A 273 -22.47 -29.48 0.96
N TYR A 274 -21.44 -28.71 0.67
CA TYR A 274 -21.59 -27.28 0.38
C TYR A 274 -22.48 -26.98 -0.82
N LYS A 275 -22.47 -27.84 -1.83
CA LYS A 275 -23.24 -27.64 -3.06
C LYS A 275 -24.74 -27.74 -2.80
N ASP A 276 -25.18 -28.79 -2.14
CA ASP A 276 -26.60 -29.01 -1.83
C ASP A 276 -27.13 -27.94 -0.88
N MET A 277 -26.30 -27.51 0.08
CA MET A 277 -26.63 -26.37 0.96
C MET A 277 -26.76 -25.07 0.16
N ALA A 278 -25.86 -24.79 -0.78
CA ALA A 278 -25.91 -23.61 -1.63
C ALA A 278 -27.15 -23.59 -2.53
N ASP A 279 -27.50 -24.73 -3.13
CA ASP A 279 -28.71 -24.88 -3.96
C ASP A 279 -30.00 -24.66 -3.13
N TYR A 280 -30.05 -25.20 -1.91
CA TYR A 280 -31.16 -24.96 -0.98
C TYR A 280 -31.29 -23.47 -0.64
N TRP A 281 -30.21 -22.83 -0.21
CA TRP A 281 -30.24 -21.42 0.20
C TRP A 281 -30.47 -20.47 -0.97
N MET A 282 -29.96 -20.79 -2.16
CA MET A 282 -30.30 -20.05 -3.37
C MET A 282 -31.81 -20.11 -3.62
N LYS A 283 -32.41 -21.31 -3.64
CA LYS A 283 -33.86 -21.46 -3.82
C LYS A 283 -34.66 -20.71 -2.74
N LYS A 284 -34.23 -20.81 -1.47
CA LYS A 284 -34.87 -20.13 -0.34
C LYS A 284 -34.80 -18.61 -0.50
N VAL A 285 -33.62 -18.05 -0.78
CA VAL A 285 -33.44 -16.61 -1.00
C VAL A 285 -34.29 -16.09 -2.15
N LEU A 286 -34.33 -16.83 -3.27
CA LEU A 286 -35.12 -16.44 -4.44
C LEU A 286 -36.63 -16.48 -4.18
N SER A 287 -37.12 -17.47 -3.41
CA SER A 287 -38.53 -17.51 -2.99
C SER A 287 -38.93 -16.34 -2.07
N HIS A 288 -37.96 -15.67 -1.43
CA HIS A 288 -38.17 -14.51 -0.55
C HIS A 288 -37.79 -13.18 -1.22
N ARG A 289 -37.58 -13.16 -2.54
CA ARG A 289 -37.13 -11.97 -3.28
C ARG A 289 -37.97 -10.72 -2.98
N GLU A 290 -39.29 -10.81 -3.07
CA GLU A 290 -40.17 -9.65 -2.88
C GLU A 290 -40.06 -9.08 -1.46
N VAL A 291 -39.97 -9.96 -0.45
CA VAL A 291 -39.80 -9.57 0.95
C VAL A 291 -38.44 -8.88 1.16
N ILE A 292 -37.36 -9.40 0.57
CA ILE A 292 -36.03 -8.77 0.62
C ILE A 292 -36.08 -7.37 -0.01
N MET A 293 -36.70 -7.26 -1.19
CA MET A 293 -36.80 -6.00 -1.93
C MET A 293 -37.67 -4.96 -1.22
N GLU A 294 -38.74 -5.39 -0.55
CA GLU A 294 -39.57 -4.50 0.27
C GLU A 294 -38.80 -4.01 1.50
N ARG A 295 -38.08 -4.91 2.18
CA ARG A 295 -37.28 -4.57 3.36
C ARG A 295 -36.10 -3.67 3.05
N ALA A 296 -35.49 -3.78 1.88
CA ALA A 296 -34.46 -2.84 1.43
C ALA A 296 -34.94 -1.38 1.48
N LYS A 297 -36.25 -1.12 1.30
CA LYS A 297 -36.87 0.22 1.39
C LYS A 297 -37.04 0.71 2.82
N GLN A 298 -37.07 -0.19 3.80
CA GLN A 298 -37.24 0.13 5.21
C GLN A 298 -35.91 0.62 5.80
N LYS A 299 -35.77 1.95 5.87
CA LYS A 299 -34.57 2.66 6.35
C LYS A 299 -34.97 3.95 7.05
N SER A 300 -34.04 4.62 7.73
CA SER A 300 -34.33 5.92 8.33
C SER A 300 -34.29 7.05 7.29
N ASN A 301 -35.02 8.14 7.53
CA ASN A 301 -34.84 9.39 6.80
C ASN A 301 -34.09 10.40 7.68
N GLU A 302 -32.77 10.43 7.55
CA GLU A 302 -31.89 11.27 8.40
C GLU A 302 -32.17 12.79 8.26
N LYS A 303 -32.88 13.24 7.21
CA LYS A 303 -33.33 14.63 7.06
C LYS A 303 -34.50 14.99 7.98
N LEU A 304 -35.29 14.00 8.38
CA LEU A 304 -36.44 14.17 9.28
C LEU A 304 -36.07 13.93 10.75
N ARG A 305 -34.79 13.60 11.05
CA ARG A 305 -34.36 13.29 12.41
C ARG A 305 -34.47 14.54 13.29
N PRO A 306 -35.02 14.44 14.51
CA PRO A 306 -34.93 15.53 15.47
C PRO A 306 -33.47 15.86 15.79
N GLY A 307 -33.04 17.09 15.51
CA GLY A 307 -31.65 17.53 15.68
C GLY A 307 -30.76 17.22 14.48
N LYS A 308 -29.46 16.97 14.72
CA LYS A 308 -28.50 16.65 13.64
C LYS A 308 -28.72 15.21 13.16
N GLY A 309 -28.98 15.04 11.86
CA GLY A 309 -28.99 13.73 11.20
C GLY A 309 -27.67 12.99 11.41
N LYS A 310 -27.70 11.65 11.52
CA LYS A 310 -26.47 10.86 11.58
C LYS A 310 -25.79 10.91 10.21
N SER A 311 -24.53 11.35 10.18
CA SER A 311 -23.73 11.29 8.96
C SER A 311 -22.94 9.98 8.87
N PHE A 312 -22.41 9.71 7.69
CA PHE A 312 -21.50 8.59 7.48
C PHE A 312 -20.28 8.69 8.43
N GLU A 313 -19.71 9.90 8.58
CA GLU A 313 -18.56 10.12 9.45
C GLU A 313 -18.90 9.96 10.93
N ASP A 314 -20.12 10.29 11.34
CA ASP A 314 -20.54 10.14 12.74
C ASP A 314 -20.66 8.66 13.14
N VAL A 315 -21.07 7.78 12.20
CA VAL A 315 -21.27 6.34 12.47
C VAL A 315 -20.01 5.51 12.14
N PHE A 316 -19.35 5.81 11.02
CA PHE A 316 -18.21 5.05 10.51
C PHE A 316 -16.87 5.78 10.62
N GLY A 317 -16.82 7.00 11.13
CA GLY A 317 -15.61 7.82 11.19
C GLY A 317 -15.27 8.48 9.85
N ILE A 318 -14.37 9.46 9.90
CA ILE A 318 -13.80 10.10 8.69
C ILE A 318 -12.94 9.06 7.99
N GLU A 319 -13.13 8.88 6.68
CA GLU A 319 -12.21 8.11 5.85
C GLU A 319 -10.81 8.73 5.99
N GLY A 320 -9.92 8.09 6.76
CA GLY A 320 -8.58 8.61 7.07
C GLY A 320 -8.36 9.27 8.44
N SER A 321 -9.26 9.18 9.44
CA SER A 321 -8.91 9.64 10.81
C SER A 321 -9.43 8.73 11.93
N PHE A 322 -8.52 8.21 12.75
CA PHE A 322 -8.85 7.62 14.05
C PHE A 322 -8.97 8.74 15.09
N ARG A 323 -10.15 8.90 15.70
CA ARG A 323 -10.31 9.74 16.90
C ARG A 323 -9.77 8.99 18.12
N LYS A 324 -9.03 9.73 18.95
CA LYS A 324 -8.65 9.37 20.32
C LYS A 324 -9.92 9.31 21.18
N LEU A 325 -10.18 8.18 21.83
CA LEU A 325 -11.19 8.07 22.89
C LEU A 325 -10.65 8.82 24.11
N ASN A 326 -11.11 10.06 24.33
CA ASN A 326 -10.99 10.70 25.63
C ASN A 326 -12.40 10.75 26.25
N GLY A 327 -12.56 10.03 27.35
CA GLY A 327 -13.63 10.28 28.30
C GLY A 327 -13.48 11.66 28.94
N ALA A 328 -14.56 12.08 29.61
CA ALA A 328 -14.79 13.38 30.26
C ALA A 328 -15.25 14.50 29.31
N ARG A 329 -16.58 14.61 29.26
CA ARG A 329 -17.38 15.77 28.86
C ARG A 329 -16.98 16.96 29.75
N MET A 330 -16.34 17.99 29.19
CA MET A 330 -16.32 19.34 29.77
C MET A 330 -17.30 20.20 28.96
N GLU A 331 -18.33 20.67 29.64
CA GLU A 331 -19.33 21.60 29.11
C GLU A 331 -18.67 22.92 28.70
N ARG A 332 -19.00 23.42 27.50
CA ARG A 332 -18.64 24.77 27.08
C ARG A 332 -19.73 25.73 27.55
N GLN A 333 -19.36 26.69 28.40
CA GLN A 333 -20.16 27.91 28.57
C GLN A 333 -20.02 28.82 27.33
N PRO A 334 -21.07 29.58 26.98
CA PRO A 334 -21.04 30.49 25.83
C PRO A 334 -20.23 31.78 26.15
N PRO A 335 -19.66 32.45 25.14
CA PRO A 335 -18.84 33.64 25.35
C PRO A 335 -19.70 34.89 25.63
N SER A 336 -19.26 35.70 26.59
CA SER A 336 -19.75 37.08 26.80
C SER A 336 -18.99 38.07 25.89
N PRO A 337 -19.61 39.17 25.45
CA PRO A 337 -19.07 40.05 24.39
C PRO A 337 -18.05 41.09 24.90
N PRO A 338 -17.26 41.74 24.01
CA PRO A 338 -16.16 42.63 24.39
C PRO A 338 -16.63 44.07 24.63
N GLY A 339 -16.12 44.71 25.69
CA GLY A 339 -16.30 46.13 25.98
C GLY A 339 -15.13 46.67 26.82
N ALA A 340 -14.49 47.72 26.32
CA ALA A 340 -13.21 48.35 26.69
C ALA A 340 -13.25 49.17 28.02
N PRO A 341 -12.31 50.11 28.30
CA PRO A 341 -10.84 50.01 28.47
C PRO A 341 -10.33 50.59 29.83
N GLY A 342 -9.09 50.23 30.20
CA GLY A 342 -8.08 51.12 30.82
C GLY A 342 -8.18 51.48 32.31
N THR A 343 -7.16 51.10 33.08
CA THR A 343 -6.35 51.89 34.08
C THR A 343 -5.58 50.87 34.95
N GLU A 344 -4.26 50.72 34.76
CA GLU A 344 -3.14 51.48 35.36
C GLU A 344 -2.57 50.87 36.65
N LEU A 345 -1.24 50.84 36.67
CA LEU A 345 -0.29 50.79 37.80
C LEU A 345 0.10 49.43 38.42
N GLY A 346 1.41 49.13 38.30
CA GLY A 346 2.16 48.36 39.29
C GLY A 346 3.16 47.34 38.73
N ALA A 347 4.31 47.78 38.21
CA ALA A 347 5.53 46.95 38.21
C ALA A 347 6.18 47.03 39.61
N PRO A 348 6.96 46.03 40.07
CA PRO A 348 8.30 45.78 39.50
C PRO A 348 8.71 44.30 39.37
N LEU A 349 9.77 44.09 38.58
CA LEU A 349 10.58 42.87 38.54
C LEU A 349 11.10 42.51 39.94
N GLU A 350 11.07 41.23 40.30
CA GLU A 350 12.18 40.62 41.04
C GLU A 350 12.24 39.09 40.92
N VAL A 351 13.48 38.62 40.98
CA VAL A 351 14.01 37.27 40.82
C VAL A 351 13.82 36.44 42.10
N ILE A 352 13.27 35.23 42.02
CA ILE A 352 13.35 34.21 43.09
C ILE A 352 13.35 32.81 42.41
N LEU A 353 14.50 32.16 42.18
CA LEU A 353 15.24 31.27 43.09
C LEU A 353 14.38 30.15 43.70
N PHE A 354 14.56 28.92 43.21
CA PHE A 354 14.09 27.70 43.86
C PHE A 354 14.82 27.50 45.20
N PRO A 355 14.12 27.28 46.32
CA PRO A 355 14.76 26.85 47.56
C PRO A 355 14.91 25.33 47.59
N SER A 356 16.12 24.91 47.94
CA SER A 356 16.51 23.59 48.42
C SER A 356 16.41 23.50 49.95
N ASP A 357 16.40 22.24 50.41
CA ASP A 357 16.76 21.73 51.76
C ASP A 357 15.62 21.75 52.80
N ILE A 358 15.38 20.73 53.65
CA ILE A 358 16.26 19.79 54.39
C ILE A 358 15.44 18.49 54.66
N ALA A 359 15.96 17.28 54.35
CA ALA A 359 16.52 16.22 55.25
C ALA A 359 15.59 15.78 56.43
N GLN A 360 15.46 14.53 56.89
CA GLN A 360 16.32 13.33 56.95
C GLN A 360 15.49 12.14 57.50
N VAL A 361 16.14 10.96 57.66
CA VAL A 361 15.72 9.66 58.27
C VAL A 361 15.40 8.60 57.20
N GLY A 362 16.08 7.46 57.04
CA GLY A 362 17.07 6.79 57.88
C GLY A 362 16.65 5.32 58.15
N LEU A 363 17.35 4.39 57.49
CA LEU A 363 17.60 2.98 57.88
C LEU A 363 16.50 1.91 57.71
N GLY A 364 16.89 0.78 57.09
CA GLY A 364 16.28 -0.53 57.36
C GLY A 364 16.22 -1.54 56.20
N VAL A 365 17.36 -2.09 55.78
CA VAL A 365 17.45 -3.35 55.00
C VAL A 365 17.99 -4.45 55.91
N PRO A 366 17.48 -5.69 55.81
CA PRO A 366 18.28 -6.91 55.90
C PRO A 366 18.16 -7.69 54.57
N ALA A 367 19.19 -8.09 53.82
CA ALA A 367 20.41 -8.86 54.07
C ALA A 367 20.20 -10.37 54.31
N SER A 368 20.42 -11.18 53.26
CA SER A 368 21.05 -12.53 53.25
C SER A 368 20.93 -13.09 51.80
N LEU A 369 21.94 -13.58 51.08
CA LEU A 369 23.30 -14.04 51.38
C LEU A 369 24.20 -13.94 50.12
N GLN A 370 25.50 -13.90 50.42
CA GLN A 370 26.74 -13.79 49.61
C GLN A 370 26.80 -14.66 48.32
N CYS A 371 27.36 -14.22 47.17
CA CYS A 371 28.75 -13.82 46.77
C CYS A 371 29.69 -15.05 46.52
N PRO A 372 30.81 -14.95 45.75
CA PRO A 372 31.02 -14.65 44.31
C PRO A 372 32.08 -15.60 43.68
N LEU A 373 32.66 -15.24 42.50
CA LEU A 373 34.06 -15.42 42.02
C LEU A 373 34.05 -15.57 40.47
N PHE A 374 34.85 -14.93 39.60
CA PHE A 374 36.14 -14.23 39.68
C PHE A 374 36.22 -13.23 38.50
N GLN A 375 36.88 -12.08 38.70
CA GLN A 375 37.36 -11.17 37.65
C GLN A 375 38.89 -11.02 37.75
N PRO A 376 39.59 -10.51 36.70
CA PRO A 376 40.96 -10.85 36.33
C PRO A 376 42.02 -9.97 37.00
N LYS A 377 43.27 -10.46 37.07
CA LYS A 377 44.46 -9.62 37.36
C LYS A 377 45.69 -10.00 36.53
N TYR A 378 46.35 -8.95 36.07
CA TYR A 378 47.60 -8.83 35.34
C TYR A 378 48.82 -9.51 36.01
N ALA A 379 49.78 -9.98 35.20
CA ALA A 379 51.22 -9.83 35.44
C ALA A 379 52.07 -10.17 34.20
N THR A 380 53.21 -9.49 34.11
CA THR A 380 54.15 -9.32 33.01
C THR A 380 55.31 -10.32 32.96
N SER A 381 55.80 -10.55 31.74
CA SER A 381 57.21 -10.72 31.31
C SER A 381 57.99 -12.02 31.57
N ALA A 382 58.85 -12.27 30.57
CA ALA A 382 60.09 -13.06 30.55
C ALA A 382 59.99 -14.52 30.06
N ALA A 383 60.71 -14.73 28.96
CA ALA A 383 60.76 -15.92 28.13
C ALA A 383 61.64 -17.02 28.72
N SER A 384 61.29 -18.28 28.41
CA SER A 384 62.30 -19.32 28.15
C SER A 384 61.75 -20.38 27.21
N ASP A 385 62.48 -20.52 26.13
CA ASP A 385 62.49 -21.50 25.06
C ASP A 385 62.32 -22.96 25.56
N SER A 386 61.33 -23.69 25.01
CA SER A 386 61.30 -25.17 24.90
C SER A 386 59.92 -25.75 24.51
N SER A 387 58.86 -24.95 24.42
CA SER A 387 57.51 -25.43 24.03
C SER A 387 57.05 -24.98 22.63
N GLN A 388 57.94 -24.39 21.83
CA GLN A 388 57.70 -23.99 20.43
C GLN A 388 58.13 -25.04 19.37
N ARG A 389 58.48 -26.26 19.77
CA ARG A 389 58.93 -27.32 18.83
C ARG A 389 58.00 -28.52 18.65
N GLN A 390 56.78 -28.48 19.20
CA GLN A 390 55.77 -29.53 18.95
C GLN A 390 54.42 -29.03 18.39
N LEU A 391 54.28 -27.73 18.12
CA LEU A 391 53.14 -27.16 17.37
C LEU A 391 53.46 -26.82 15.90
N HIS A 392 54.73 -26.94 15.48
CA HIS A 392 55.18 -26.66 14.11
C HIS A 392 55.38 -27.89 13.21
N LYS A 393 54.85 -29.05 13.58
CA LYS A 393 54.93 -30.28 12.76
C LYS A 393 53.59 -30.82 12.23
N HIS A 394 52.46 -30.16 12.53
CA HIS A 394 51.15 -30.45 11.91
C HIS A 394 50.61 -29.31 11.02
N HIS A 395 51.35 -28.22 10.85
CA HIS A 395 50.99 -27.12 9.96
C HIS A 395 51.66 -27.16 8.56
N ALA A 396 52.48 -28.18 8.27
CA ALA A 396 53.20 -28.32 6.99
C ALA A 396 52.59 -29.36 6.04
N GLU A 397 51.62 -30.17 6.46
CA GLU A 397 50.90 -31.11 5.57
C GLU A 397 49.50 -30.62 5.18
N PHE A 398 48.97 -29.58 5.83
CA PHE A 398 47.69 -28.95 5.43
C PHE A 398 47.87 -27.79 4.44
N ALA A 399 49.09 -27.29 4.24
CA ALA A 399 49.40 -26.16 3.34
C ALA A 399 49.81 -26.58 1.92
N ALA A 400 49.99 -27.87 1.63
CA ALA A 400 50.39 -28.36 0.31
C ALA A 400 49.24 -28.87 -0.58
N LEU A 401 48.01 -29.00 -0.04
CA LEU A 401 46.81 -29.36 -0.80
C LEU A 401 45.95 -28.15 -1.23
N LEU A 402 46.29 -26.95 -0.74
CA LEU A 402 45.55 -25.71 -0.98
C LEU A 402 46.19 -24.78 -2.01
N TYR A 403 47.35 -25.14 -2.61
CA TYR A 403 48.09 -24.26 -3.53
C TYR A 403 48.31 -24.83 -4.95
N THR A 404 47.66 -25.94 -5.32
CA THR A 404 47.73 -26.48 -6.70
C THR A 404 46.47 -26.24 -7.53
N TYR A 405 45.48 -25.49 -7.03
CA TYR A 405 44.22 -25.25 -7.74
C TYR A 405 43.90 -23.76 -7.98
N SER A 406 44.91 -22.89 -8.15
CA SER A 406 44.70 -21.44 -8.39
C SER A 406 45.30 -20.84 -9.67
N THR A 407 45.48 -21.59 -10.76
CA THR A 407 45.71 -20.97 -12.10
C THR A 407 45.09 -21.75 -13.25
N VAL A 408 43.80 -22.12 -13.13
CA VAL A 408 42.92 -22.35 -14.29
C VAL A 408 41.55 -21.80 -13.93
N SER A 409 41.18 -20.70 -14.59
CA SER A 409 39.83 -20.20 -14.89
C SER A 409 38.77 -20.24 -13.78
N PHE A 410 38.33 -19.08 -13.29
CA PHE A 410 37.12 -18.44 -13.85
C PHE A 410 35.92 -19.40 -13.80
N VAL A 411 35.07 -19.24 -12.78
CA VAL A 411 33.67 -19.74 -12.58
C VAL A 411 33.48 -20.23 -11.13
N CYS A 412 32.41 -19.73 -10.50
CA CYS A 412 31.85 -20.13 -9.19
C CYS A 412 32.60 -19.76 -7.92
N CYS A 413 32.21 -18.63 -7.31
CA CYS A 413 31.72 -18.56 -5.91
C CYS A 413 31.14 -17.17 -5.62
N THR A 414 30.15 -16.76 -6.40
CA THR A 414 28.94 -16.19 -5.82
C THR A 414 28.28 -17.30 -5.02
N THR A 415 27.72 -17.06 -3.82
CA THR A 415 26.60 -17.89 -3.38
C THR A 415 25.43 -17.53 -4.30
N PRO A 416 25.03 -18.40 -5.24
CA PRO A 416 23.89 -18.12 -6.09
C PRO A 416 22.65 -18.26 -5.23
N SER A 417 21.66 -17.38 -5.38
CA SER A 417 20.29 -17.89 -5.34
C SER A 417 20.24 -19.01 -6.39
N MET A 418 19.99 -20.26 -5.99
CA MET A 418 19.96 -21.39 -6.93
C MET A 418 18.93 -21.11 -8.02
N SER A 419 19.36 -20.60 -9.17
CA SER A 419 18.66 -20.83 -10.42
C SER A 419 18.98 -22.28 -10.79
N PHE A 420 18.02 -23.18 -10.57
CA PHE A 420 18.15 -24.58 -10.98
C PHE A 420 18.43 -24.64 -12.49
N ASP A 421 19.45 -25.39 -12.89
CA ASP A 421 19.70 -25.66 -14.30
C ASP A 421 18.54 -26.52 -14.83
N LYS A 422 17.68 -25.90 -15.64
CA LYS A 422 16.48 -26.56 -16.20
C LYS A 422 16.83 -27.83 -16.96
N VAL A 423 18.05 -27.93 -17.49
CA VAL A 423 18.53 -29.11 -18.21
C VAL A 423 18.74 -30.28 -17.25
N HIS A 424 19.28 -30.04 -16.05
CA HIS A 424 19.50 -31.07 -15.04
C HIS A 424 18.18 -31.71 -14.59
N VAL A 425 17.18 -30.87 -14.30
CA VAL A 425 15.84 -31.30 -13.89
C VAL A 425 15.16 -32.15 -14.97
N ARG A 426 15.35 -31.81 -16.25
CA ARG A 426 14.82 -32.58 -17.39
C ARG A 426 15.48 -33.95 -17.53
N HIS A 427 16.79 -34.06 -17.23
CA HIS A 427 17.48 -35.35 -17.19
C HIS A 427 16.92 -36.26 -16.10
N ALA A 428 16.72 -35.73 -14.89
CA ALA A 428 16.12 -36.47 -13.78
C ALA A 428 14.70 -36.95 -14.13
N LEU A 429 13.88 -36.11 -14.77
CA LEU A 429 12.55 -36.50 -15.25
C LEU A 429 12.59 -37.62 -16.30
N LEU A 430 13.53 -37.58 -17.24
CA LEU A 430 13.67 -38.64 -18.25
C LEU A 430 14.17 -39.95 -17.62
N HIS A 431 15.04 -39.87 -16.61
CA HIS A 431 15.49 -41.03 -15.84
C HIS A 431 14.33 -41.68 -15.09
N GLU A 432 13.55 -40.92 -14.31
CA GLU A 432 12.37 -41.43 -13.61
C GLU A 432 11.32 -42.01 -14.57
N PHE A 433 11.17 -41.41 -15.75
CA PHE A 433 10.27 -41.94 -16.79
C PHE A 433 10.73 -43.30 -17.33
N ARG A 434 12.04 -43.51 -17.49
CA ARG A 434 12.61 -44.80 -17.94
C ARG A 434 12.53 -45.89 -16.86
N LEU A 435 12.34 -45.51 -15.60
CA LEU A 435 12.06 -46.43 -14.49
C LEU A 435 10.57 -46.80 -14.38
N ASP A 436 9.73 -46.38 -15.35
CA ASP A 436 8.27 -46.59 -15.36
C ASP A 436 7.54 -46.02 -14.12
N HIS A 437 8.14 -45.06 -13.42
CA HIS A 437 7.50 -44.38 -12.29
C HIS A 437 6.33 -43.49 -12.74
N SER A 438 5.36 -43.27 -11.85
CA SER A 438 4.28 -42.31 -12.12
C SER A 438 4.79 -40.86 -12.02
N PRO A 439 4.18 -39.87 -12.71
CA PRO A 439 4.59 -38.46 -12.61
C PRO A 439 4.56 -37.92 -11.17
N ALA A 440 3.60 -38.36 -10.36
CA ALA A 440 3.48 -37.97 -8.95
C ALA A 440 4.65 -38.52 -8.11
N GLU A 441 5.09 -39.74 -8.42
CA GLU A 441 6.19 -40.42 -7.76
C GLU A 441 7.54 -39.86 -8.18
N ALA A 442 7.75 -39.62 -9.49
CA ALA A 442 8.90 -38.91 -10.02
C ALA A 442 9.04 -37.51 -9.42
N HIS A 443 7.93 -36.77 -9.29
CA HIS A 443 7.92 -35.45 -8.64
C HIS A 443 8.35 -35.53 -7.17
N ARG A 444 7.81 -36.50 -6.41
CA ARG A 444 8.21 -36.71 -5.00
C ARG A 444 9.68 -37.10 -4.88
N ASN A 445 10.16 -38.01 -5.73
CA ASN A 445 11.56 -38.47 -5.71
C ASN A 445 12.53 -37.33 -6.03
N ILE A 446 12.25 -36.56 -7.08
CA ILE A 446 13.09 -35.44 -7.50
C ILE A 446 13.06 -34.32 -6.46
N CYS A 447 11.89 -33.96 -5.90
CA CYS A 447 11.81 -32.94 -4.85
C CYS A 447 12.46 -33.39 -3.54
N LYS A 448 12.48 -34.70 -3.26
CA LYS A 448 13.19 -35.27 -2.10
C LYS A 448 14.70 -35.26 -2.29
N ALA A 449 15.19 -35.51 -3.51
CA ALA A 449 16.62 -35.52 -3.83
C ALA A 449 17.21 -34.10 -4.00
N GLU A 450 16.48 -33.20 -4.67
CA GLU A 450 16.99 -31.90 -5.14
C GLU A 450 16.44 -30.69 -4.34
N GLY A 451 15.43 -30.89 -3.47
CA GLY A 451 14.79 -29.85 -2.64
C GLY A 451 13.30 -29.61 -2.93
N HIS A 452 12.53 -29.18 -1.93
CA HIS A 452 11.05 -29.21 -1.90
C HIS A 452 10.33 -28.24 -2.86
N GLU A 453 11.05 -27.49 -3.72
CA GLU A 453 10.49 -26.49 -4.66
C GLU A 453 11.11 -26.54 -6.08
N VAL A 454 11.76 -27.64 -6.48
CA VAL A 454 12.50 -27.72 -7.76
C VAL A 454 11.59 -27.60 -9.00
N MET A 455 10.39 -28.19 -8.95
CA MET A 455 9.37 -28.04 -10.00
C MET A 455 7.98 -28.37 -9.46
N THR A 456 6.93 -28.00 -10.20
CA THR A 456 5.56 -28.42 -9.85
C THR A 456 5.22 -29.81 -10.41
N GLU A 457 4.29 -30.51 -9.76
CA GLU A 457 3.77 -31.79 -10.24
C GLU A 457 3.14 -31.68 -11.64
N GLN A 458 2.55 -30.52 -11.96
CA GLN A 458 2.03 -30.22 -13.30
C GLN A 458 3.14 -30.17 -14.35
N THR A 459 4.30 -29.58 -14.01
CA THR A 459 5.47 -29.55 -14.89
C THR A 459 6.00 -30.96 -15.15
N CYS A 460 6.11 -31.80 -14.11
CA CYS A 460 6.49 -33.22 -14.23
C CYS A 460 5.52 -33.97 -15.15
N SER A 461 4.21 -33.82 -14.92
CA SER A 461 3.16 -34.47 -15.72
C SER A 461 3.20 -34.07 -17.20
N ASN A 462 3.51 -32.80 -17.50
CA ASN A 462 3.63 -32.32 -18.87
C ASN A 462 4.86 -32.91 -19.58
N TRP A 463 5.99 -33.08 -18.89
CA TRP A 463 7.18 -33.76 -19.44
C TRP A 463 6.95 -35.25 -19.67
N PHE A 464 6.29 -35.95 -18.74
CA PHE A 464 5.94 -37.36 -18.93
C PHE A 464 4.97 -37.57 -20.10
N LYS A 465 4.05 -36.64 -20.34
CA LYS A 465 3.22 -36.64 -21.56
C LYS A 465 4.07 -36.50 -22.83
N ARG A 466 5.09 -35.63 -22.80
CA ARG A 466 6.02 -35.42 -23.93
C ARG A 466 6.87 -36.66 -24.19
N PHE A 467 7.42 -37.29 -23.16
CA PHE A 467 8.20 -38.52 -23.30
C PHE A 467 7.36 -39.71 -23.81
N ARG A 468 6.10 -39.83 -23.35
CA ARG A 468 5.15 -40.82 -23.92
C ARG A 468 4.85 -40.62 -25.39
N SER A 469 4.93 -39.38 -25.90
CA SER A 469 4.79 -39.09 -27.33
C SER A 469 6.07 -39.35 -28.16
N GLY A 470 7.12 -39.90 -27.54
CA GLY A 470 8.39 -40.23 -28.20
C GLY A 470 9.39 -39.07 -28.30
N ASP A 471 9.05 -37.87 -27.81
CA ASP A 471 9.96 -36.71 -27.80
C ASP A 471 10.78 -36.68 -26.50
N VAL A 472 11.96 -37.30 -26.54
CA VAL A 472 12.94 -37.33 -25.43
C VAL A 472 13.96 -36.18 -25.46
N SER A 473 13.74 -35.16 -26.30
CA SER A 473 14.65 -34.02 -26.40
C SER A 473 14.56 -33.13 -25.15
N LEU A 474 15.72 -32.87 -24.53
CA LEU A 474 15.85 -32.08 -23.30
C LEU A 474 16.16 -30.59 -23.57
N GLU A 475 16.38 -30.23 -24.84
CA GLU A 475 16.65 -28.86 -25.30
C GLU A 475 15.36 -28.06 -25.53
N ASP A 476 15.45 -26.74 -25.40
CA ASP A 476 14.36 -25.83 -25.77
C ASP A 476 14.32 -25.69 -27.29
N LYS A 477 13.31 -26.27 -27.94
CA LYS A 477 13.05 -26.02 -29.37
C LYS A 477 12.68 -24.55 -29.56
N GLU A 478 13.24 -23.90 -30.58
CA GLU A 478 12.80 -22.57 -31.00
C GLU A 478 11.29 -22.61 -31.27
N LYS A 479 10.54 -21.72 -30.61
CA LYS A 479 9.08 -21.69 -30.72
C LYS A 479 8.69 -21.16 -32.10
N SER A 480 8.08 -22.01 -32.93
CA SER A 480 7.34 -21.58 -34.11
C SER A 480 6.03 -20.89 -33.67
N GLY A 481 5.95 -19.58 -33.91
CA GLY A 481 4.69 -18.86 -33.84
C GLY A 481 3.73 -19.28 -34.96
N ARG A 482 2.43 -19.31 -34.67
CA ARG A 482 1.35 -19.54 -35.65
C ARG A 482 1.28 -18.38 -36.65
N PRO A 483 1.10 -18.62 -37.97
CA PRO A 483 1.24 -17.58 -38.98
C PRO A 483 0.01 -16.66 -39.05
N THR A 484 0.26 -15.38 -39.27
CA THR A 484 -0.66 -14.50 -40.00
C THR A 484 0.23 -13.86 -41.06
N GLU A 485 0.46 -14.58 -42.16
CA GLU A 485 1.20 -14.04 -43.29
C GLU A 485 0.41 -12.85 -43.81
N VAL A 486 0.90 -11.66 -43.49
CA VAL A 486 0.60 -10.46 -44.26
C VAL A 486 1.35 -10.63 -45.56
N ASP A 487 0.63 -10.62 -46.68
CA ASP A 487 1.24 -10.67 -48.01
C ASP A 487 2.23 -9.49 -48.15
N LEU A 488 3.51 -9.84 -48.11
CA LEU A 488 4.62 -8.90 -48.11
C LEU A 488 4.75 -8.19 -49.45
N ASP A 489 4.40 -8.88 -50.54
CA ASP A 489 4.48 -8.34 -51.89
C ASP A 489 3.34 -7.35 -52.11
N GLN A 490 2.15 -7.65 -51.60
CA GLN A 490 1.01 -6.73 -51.62
C GLN A 490 1.24 -5.50 -50.73
N LEU A 491 1.81 -5.69 -49.54
CA LEU A 491 2.21 -4.57 -48.66
C LEU A 491 3.26 -3.69 -49.33
N ARG A 492 4.25 -4.29 -50.01
CA ARG A 492 5.30 -3.55 -50.71
C ARG A 492 4.74 -2.74 -51.87
N SER A 493 3.86 -3.33 -52.68
CA SER A 493 3.16 -2.62 -53.78
C SER A 493 2.37 -1.42 -53.27
N LEU A 494 1.61 -1.55 -52.17
CA LEU A 494 0.83 -0.43 -51.61
C LEU A 494 1.70 0.73 -51.10
N ILE A 495 2.91 0.45 -50.62
CA ILE A 495 3.87 1.46 -50.16
C ILE A 495 4.62 2.10 -51.34
N GLU A 496 4.90 1.34 -52.39
CA GLU A 496 5.55 1.85 -53.61
C GLU A 496 4.59 2.74 -54.40
N ASP A 497 3.29 2.44 -54.41
CA ASP A 497 2.25 3.27 -55.05
C ASP A 497 2.02 4.61 -54.34
N ASP A 498 1.95 4.62 -53.01
CA ASP A 498 1.86 5.85 -52.21
C ASP A 498 2.65 5.72 -50.89
N PRO A 499 3.86 6.29 -50.80
CA PRO A 499 4.68 6.24 -49.60
C PRO A 499 4.10 7.01 -48.39
N SER A 500 3.04 7.80 -48.57
CA SER A 500 2.41 8.62 -47.51
C SER A 500 1.25 7.94 -46.80
N VAL A 501 0.85 6.74 -47.24
CA VAL A 501 -0.27 5.99 -46.67
C VAL A 501 -0.05 5.66 -45.20
N SER A 502 -1.10 5.82 -44.39
CA SER A 502 -1.02 5.51 -42.97
C SER A 502 -0.99 4.00 -42.72
N THR A 503 -0.26 3.59 -41.68
CA THR A 503 -0.21 2.19 -41.21
C THR A 503 -1.57 1.63 -40.83
N ARG A 504 -2.54 2.48 -40.44
CA ARG A 504 -3.94 2.09 -40.15
C ARG A 504 -4.74 1.80 -41.41
N TYR A 505 -4.49 2.56 -42.47
CA TYR A 505 -5.11 2.32 -43.77
C TYR A 505 -4.61 0.99 -44.36
N LEU A 506 -3.29 0.78 -44.37
CA LEU A 506 -2.67 -0.48 -44.82
C LEU A 506 -3.20 -1.70 -44.06
N ALA A 507 -3.41 -1.58 -42.74
CA ALA A 507 -3.96 -2.66 -41.92
C ALA A 507 -5.40 -3.04 -42.31
N ARG A 508 -6.21 -2.05 -42.68
CA ARG A 508 -7.58 -2.27 -43.15
C ARG A 508 -7.62 -2.91 -44.53
N VAL A 509 -6.73 -2.50 -45.44
CA VAL A 509 -6.66 -3.04 -46.81
C VAL A 509 -6.16 -4.48 -46.81
N LEU A 510 -5.17 -4.80 -45.97
CA LEU A 510 -4.54 -6.12 -45.91
C LEU A 510 -5.20 -7.07 -44.89
N GLY A 511 -6.33 -6.68 -44.31
CA GLY A 511 -7.12 -7.52 -43.40
C GLY A 511 -6.36 -8.00 -42.15
N CYS A 512 -5.43 -7.20 -41.63
CA CYS A 512 -4.58 -7.59 -40.51
C CYS A 512 -4.47 -6.50 -39.43
N SER A 513 -3.85 -6.84 -38.30
CA SER A 513 -3.73 -5.87 -37.20
C SER A 513 -2.76 -4.73 -37.54
N HIS A 514 -3.05 -3.52 -37.05
CA HIS A 514 -2.15 -2.37 -37.16
C HIS A 514 -0.73 -2.65 -36.67
N SER A 515 -0.60 -3.43 -35.60
CA SER A 515 0.67 -3.85 -35.01
C SER A 515 1.43 -4.85 -35.90
N SER A 516 0.75 -5.59 -36.78
CA SER A 516 1.37 -6.48 -37.77
C SER A 516 1.97 -5.67 -38.92
N ILE A 517 1.23 -4.71 -39.48
CA ILE A 517 1.75 -3.78 -40.51
C ILE A 517 2.97 -3.00 -40.01
N HIS A 518 2.90 -2.47 -38.78
CA HIS A 518 4.00 -1.70 -38.22
C HIS A 518 5.29 -2.54 -38.08
N ARG A 519 5.18 -3.78 -37.59
CA ARG A 519 6.32 -4.71 -37.50
C ARG A 519 6.87 -5.07 -38.88
N GLN A 520 5.99 -5.28 -39.85
CA GLN A 520 6.40 -5.69 -41.19
C GLN A 520 7.08 -4.56 -41.97
N LEU A 521 6.61 -3.32 -41.81
CA LEU A 521 7.27 -2.12 -42.33
C LEU A 521 8.70 -1.96 -41.79
N ILE A 522 8.89 -2.22 -40.50
CA ILE A 522 10.22 -2.22 -39.87
C ILE A 522 11.09 -3.33 -40.47
N SER A 523 10.54 -4.53 -40.69
CA SER A 523 11.28 -5.64 -41.31
C SER A 523 11.68 -5.36 -42.77
N LEU A 524 10.88 -4.58 -43.51
CA LEU A 524 11.18 -4.08 -44.86
C LEU A 524 12.14 -2.87 -44.85
N GLY A 525 12.67 -2.48 -43.69
CA GLY A 525 13.61 -1.36 -43.54
C GLY A 525 12.97 0.02 -43.73
N LYS A 526 11.64 0.13 -43.68
CA LYS A 526 10.93 1.41 -43.83
C LYS A 526 10.90 2.15 -42.50
N VAL A 527 11.22 3.44 -42.53
CA VAL A 527 11.26 4.33 -41.35
C VAL A 527 10.35 5.52 -41.60
N CYS A 528 9.48 5.85 -40.64
CA CYS A 528 8.60 7.01 -40.74
C CYS A 528 9.43 8.31 -40.67
N LYS A 529 9.42 9.10 -41.74
CA LYS A 529 10.06 10.42 -41.81
C LYS A 529 8.99 11.47 -42.11
N ALA A 530 8.89 12.51 -41.29
CA ALA A 530 8.01 13.64 -41.55
C ALA A 530 8.65 14.56 -42.61
N GLY A 531 8.06 14.65 -43.79
CA GLY A 531 8.51 15.57 -44.84
C GLY A 531 8.13 17.01 -44.52
N ARG A 532 9.13 17.89 -44.36
CA ARG A 532 8.96 19.36 -44.39
C ARG A 532 9.51 19.87 -45.71
N TRP A 533 8.70 20.56 -46.51
CA TRP A 533 9.16 21.27 -47.70
C TRP A 533 9.79 22.60 -47.31
N ILE A 534 11.06 22.80 -47.65
CA ILE A 534 11.76 24.10 -47.57
C ILE A 534 12.16 24.47 -48.99
N PRO A 535 11.66 25.57 -49.58
CA PRO A 535 12.09 26.00 -50.90
C PRO A 535 13.57 26.41 -50.87
N HIS A 536 14.39 25.84 -51.76
CA HIS A 536 15.83 26.15 -51.85
C HIS A 536 16.16 27.54 -52.41
N THR A 537 15.15 28.31 -52.84
CA THR A 537 15.34 29.63 -53.43
C THR A 537 14.60 30.67 -52.60
N LEU A 538 15.35 31.51 -51.88
CA LEU A 538 14.80 32.65 -51.14
C LEU A 538 14.28 33.70 -52.15
N THR A 539 13.03 34.13 -51.97
CA THR A 539 12.45 35.27 -52.70
C THR A 539 13.18 36.57 -52.34
N ASP A 540 13.10 37.57 -53.21
CA ASP A 540 13.78 38.85 -53.00
C ASP A 540 13.27 39.59 -51.75
N GLU A 541 12.00 39.41 -51.38
CA GLU A 541 11.44 39.91 -50.11
C GLU A 541 12.14 39.30 -48.89
N ASN A 542 12.43 37.99 -48.90
CA ASN A 542 13.12 37.31 -47.81
C ASN A 542 14.58 37.77 -47.70
N ARG A 543 15.22 38.09 -48.83
CA ARG A 543 16.58 38.64 -48.85
C ARG A 543 16.61 40.08 -48.30
N ASN A 544 15.65 40.90 -48.71
CA ASN A 544 15.53 42.29 -48.26
C ASN A 544 15.20 42.39 -46.77
N ALA A 545 14.33 41.51 -46.25
CA ALA A 545 14.04 41.44 -44.82
C ALA A 545 15.29 41.13 -43.99
N ARG A 546 16.16 40.23 -44.47
CA ARG A 546 17.43 39.91 -43.79
C ARG A 546 18.40 41.08 -43.77
N VAL A 547 18.52 41.84 -44.87
CA VAL A 547 19.37 43.04 -44.92
C VAL A 547 18.85 44.11 -43.94
N GLY A 548 17.53 44.28 -43.83
CA GLY A 548 16.91 45.22 -42.89
C GLY A 548 17.25 44.90 -41.43
N VAL A 549 17.22 43.62 -41.05
CA VAL A 549 17.56 43.18 -39.70
C VAL A 549 19.05 43.38 -39.40
N CYS A 550 19.95 43.05 -40.34
CA CYS A 550 21.39 43.24 -40.13
C CYS A 550 21.77 44.72 -39.97
N ASN A 551 21.17 45.62 -40.74
CA ASN A 551 21.41 47.07 -40.62
C ASN A 551 20.91 47.64 -39.29
N SER A 552 19.76 47.16 -38.79
CA SER A 552 19.23 47.53 -37.47
C SER A 552 20.20 47.17 -36.32
N LEU A 553 20.86 46.01 -36.44
CA LEU A 553 21.82 45.54 -35.44
C LEU A 553 23.16 46.28 -35.52
N LEU A 554 23.64 46.62 -36.71
CA LEU A 554 24.89 47.37 -36.91
C LEU A 554 24.82 48.81 -36.42
N LEU A 555 23.63 49.41 -36.35
CA LEU A 555 23.42 50.78 -35.87
C LEU A 555 23.40 50.93 -34.34
N ARG A 556 23.47 49.82 -33.58
CA ARG A 556 23.17 49.82 -32.14
C ARG A 556 24.34 49.94 -31.16
N SER A 557 25.60 50.07 -31.59
CA SER A 557 26.69 50.39 -30.65
C SER A 557 27.96 50.92 -31.33
N ARG A 558 28.26 52.21 -31.14
CA ARG A 558 29.59 52.81 -31.33
C ARG A 558 29.79 53.92 -30.30
N ARG A 559 29.90 53.55 -29.02
CA ARG A 559 30.48 54.40 -27.98
C ARG A 559 31.21 53.50 -26.99
N ASP A 560 32.51 53.74 -26.83
CA ASP A 560 33.49 52.89 -26.14
C ASP A 560 33.50 53.09 -24.61
N ASP A 561 32.45 53.71 -24.08
CA ASP A 561 32.26 54.15 -22.70
C ASP A 561 32.11 52.97 -21.70
N TRP A 562 32.14 51.72 -22.18
CA TRP A 562 31.93 50.52 -21.36
C TRP A 562 33.24 49.88 -20.83
N LEU A 563 34.40 50.35 -21.31
CA LEU A 563 35.70 49.80 -20.91
C LEU A 563 36.20 50.35 -19.56
N ASP A 564 35.64 51.46 -19.07
CA ASP A 564 36.03 52.10 -17.80
C ASP A 564 35.47 51.39 -16.55
N ASP A 565 34.55 50.42 -16.71
CA ASP A 565 33.90 49.70 -15.60
C ASP A 565 34.56 48.35 -15.25
N ILE A 566 35.71 48.01 -15.83
CA ILE A 566 36.40 46.75 -15.53
C ILE A 566 37.42 46.96 -14.40
N ILE A 567 37.01 46.68 -13.15
CA ILE A 567 37.94 46.41 -12.05
C ILE A 567 38.18 44.90 -12.00
N THR A 568 39.44 44.48 -12.16
CA THR A 568 39.85 43.10 -11.88
C THR A 568 40.30 42.99 -10.42
N SER A 569 39.72 42.06 -9.66
CA SER A 569 40.34 41.54 -8.45
C SER A 569 39.97 40.07 -8.23
N ASP A 570 40.99 39.35 -7.84
CA ASP A 570 41.09 37.99 -7.35
C ASP A 570 40.36 37.72 -6.02
N GLU A 571 39.74 36.54 -5.96
CA GLU A 571 39.27 35.76 -4.80
C GLU A 571 38.55 36.47 -3.63
N LYS A 572 37.21 36.34 -3.59
CA LYS A 572 36.44 35.80 -2.43
C LYS A 572 34.95 35.64 -2.75
N HIS A 573 34.39 34.50 -2.34
CA HIS A 573 32.97 34.14 -2.49
C HIS A 573 32.10 34.83 -1.43
N GLU A 574 31.14 35.63 -1.88
CA GLU A 574 29.93 35.97 -1.12
C GLU A 574 28.72 36.02 -2.07
N TYR A 575 27.62 35.40 -1.64
CA TYR A 575 26.33 35.37 -2.32
C TYR A 575 25.75 36.79 -2.44
N SER A 576 25.50 37.24 -3.67
CA SER A 576 24.67 38.41 -3.96
C SER A 576 23.53 38.00 -4.87
N SER A 577 22.32 38.42 -4.47
CA SER A 577 21.07 38.34 -5.23
C SER A 577 21.27 38.60 -6.72
N MET A 578 20.79 37.67 -7.55
CA MET A 578 20.79 37.80 -9.01
C MET A 578 20.10 39.11 -9.44
N PRO A 579 20.75 39.97 -10.24
CA PRO A 579 20.04 40.88 -11.11
C PRO A 579 19.51 40.08 -12.30
N SER A 580 18.21 40.18 -12.55
CA SER A 580 17.58 39.74 -13.78
C SER A 580 18.17 40.50 -14.98
N GLY A 581 19.02 39.83 -15.75
CA GLY A 581 19.63 40.36 -16.98
C GLY A 581 20.31 39.28 -17.83
N ASP A 582 19.54 38.72 -18.77
CA ASP A 582 19.85 38.38 -20.18
C ASP A 582 21.23 37.82 -20.60
N GLY A 583 22.00 37.16 -19.73
CA GLY A 583 23.14 36.31 -20.12
C GLY A 583 22.75 34.83 -20.18
N GLU A 584 23.05 34.11 -21.27
CA GLU A 584 22.86 32.65 -21.35
C GLU A 584 23.79 31.95 -20.33
N ASP A 585 23.23 31.51 -19.19
CA ASP A 585 23.87 30.61 -18.21
C ASP A 585 24.29 29.29 -18.90
N THR A 586 25.46 29.30 -19.51
CA THR A 586 26.02 28.13 -20.20
C THR A 586 26.78 27.27 -19.20
N TYR A 587 26.37 26.02 -19.03
CA TYR A 587 27.01 25.08 -18.11
C TYR A 587 28.46 24.81 -18.52
N VAL A 588 29.37 25.01 -17.57
CA VAL A 588 30.78 24.66 -17.69
C VAL A 588 31.04 23.41 -16.85
N CYS A 589 31.50 22.35 -17.52
CA CYS A 589 31.81 21.08 -16.85
C CYS A 589 33.11 21.17 -16.06
N THR A 590 33.02 21.10 -14.74
CA THR A 590 34.16 21.11 -13.81
C THR A 590 34.47 19.73 -13.23
N LEU A 591 33.79 18.68 -13.72
CA LEU A 591 33.94 17.32 -13.23
C LEU A 591 35.32 16.73 -13.59
N PRO A 592 35.92 15.91 -12.70
CA PRO A 592 37.17 15.23 -13.00
C PRO A 592 37.00 14.20 -14.13
N ASP A 593 38.08 13.91 -14.86
CA ASP A 593 38.06 13.06 -16.07
C ASP A 593 37.42 11.69 -15.83
N TRP A 594 37.77 11.01 -14.73
CA TRP A 594 37.20 9.70 -14.40
C TRP A 594 35.66 9.73 -14.27
N LEU A 595 35.10 10.85 -13.80
CA LEU A 595 33.66 11.01 -13.63
C LEU A 595 32.98 11.36 -14.95
N GLN A 596 33.66 12.13 -15.82
CA GLN A 596 33.21 12.37 -17.19
C GLN A 596 33.20 11.07 -18.01
N GLU A 597 34.25 10.26 -17.95
CA GLU A 597 34.32 8.94 -18.59
C GLU A 597 33.19 8.01 -18.10
N LYS A 598 32.91 8.03 -16.80
CA LYS A 598 31.79 7.27 -16.22
C LYS A 598 30.44 7.79 -16.71
N ALA A 599 30.25 9.11 -16.79
CA ALA A 599 29.04 9.71 -17.32
C ALA A 599 28.83 9.36 -18.80
N GLU A 600 29.88 9.41 -19.61
CA GLU A 600 29.82 9.01 -21.02
C GLU A 600 29.43 7.52 -21.13
N LYS A 601 30.11 6.63 -20.40
CA LYS A 601 29.90 5.18 -20.46
C LYS A 601 28.54 4.74 -19.93
N GLU A 602 28.09 5.27 -18.78
CA GLU A 602 26.86 4.84 -18.12
C GLU A 602 25.61 5.63 -18.53
N LEU A 603 25.78 6.92 -18.87
CA LEU A 603 24.68 7.86 -19.13
C LEU A 603 24.62 8.34 -20.57
N LYS A 604 25.66 8.09 -21.39
CA LYS A 604 25.78 8.62 -22.76
C LYS A 604 25.91 10.15 -22.80
N GLU A 605 26.44 10.73 -21.72
CA GLU A 605 26.78 12.15 -21.66
C GLU A 605 28.03 12.42 -22.50
N ARG A 606 27.85 12.96 -23.71
CA ARG A 606 28.96 13.30 -24.60
C ARG A 606 29.24 14.79 -24.55
N LYS A 607 30.53 15.16 -24.45
CA LYS A 607 30.96 16.56 -24.33
C LYS A 607 30.49 17.39 -25.53
N GLU A 608 30.48 16.80 -26.71
CA GLU A 608 30.13 17.45 -27.98
C GLU A 608 28.63 17.71 -28.11
N THR A 609 27.77 16.83 -27.57
CA THR A 609 26.31 16.93 -27.74
C THR A 609 25.58 17.50 -26.52
N ARG A 610 26.24 17.60 -25.36
CA ARG A 610 25.63 18.04 -24.10
C ARG A 610 24.88 19.38 -24.26
N ALA A 611 25.52 20.37 -24.87
CA ALA A 611 24.93 21.70 -25.06
C ALA A 611 23.68 21.64 -25.98
N ASP A 612 23.74 20.85 -27.05
CA ASP A 612 22.62 20.66 -27.96
C ASP A 612 21.45 19.92 -27.30
N ASP A 613 21.75 18.91 -26.47
CA ASP A 613 20.74 18.15 -25.72
C ASP A 613 20.03 19.03 -24.68
N ILE A 614 20.77 19.88 -23.96
CA ILE A 614 20.20 20.87 -23.03
C ILE A 614 19.30 21.85 -23.79
N LYS A 615 19.79 22.39 -24.91
CA LYS A 615 19.03 23.33 -25.76
C LYS A 615 17.76 22.70 -26.30
N ALA A 616 17.79 21.42 -26.67
CA ALA A 616 16.62 20.69 -27.14
C ALA A 616 15.53 20.56 -26.06
N ILE A 617 15.90 20.29 -24.81
CA ILE A 617 14.95 20.23 -23.68
C ILE A 617 14.43 21.62 -23.32
N ARG A 618 15.29 22.64 -23.28
CA ARG A 618 14.88 24.04 -23.07
C ARG A 618 13.83 24.47 -24.10
N HIS A 619 14.12 24.25 -25.38
CA HIS A 619 13.20 24.61 -26.46
C HIS A 619 11.87 23.83 -26.40
N TRP A 620 11.90 22.59 -25.89
CA TRP A 620 10.67 21.84 -25.65
C TRP A 620 9.86 22.44 -24.48
N LEU A 621 10.50 22.82 -23.38
CA LEU A 621 9.86 23.47 -22.21
C LEU A 621 9.19 24.80 -22.57
N GLU A 622 9.76 25.59 -23.48
CA GLU A 622 9.16 26.82 -24.01
C GLU A 622 7.80 26.57 -24.66
N LYS A 623 7.61 25.39 -25.25
CA LYS A 623 6.38 25.00 -25.95
C LYS A 623 5.34 24.37 -25.04
N GLN A 624 5.62 24.22 -23.73
CA GLN A 624 4.70 23.58 -22.77
C GLN A 624 4.00 24.64 -21.90
N PRO A 625 2.73 24.99 -22.16
CA PRO A 625 2.03 26.04 -21.41
C PRO A 625 1.83 25.70 -19.93
N HIS A 626 1.69 24.43 -19.58
CA HIS A 626 1.56 23.98 -18.19
C HIS A 626 2.86 23.93 -17.40
N LEU A 627 4.02 24.09 -18.04
CA LEU A 627 5.34 24.08 -17.38
C LEU A 627 6.01 25.46 -17.39
N GLN A 628 5.24 26.54 -17.48
CA GLN A 628 5.78 27.91 -17.51
C GLN A 628 6.65 28.25 -16.30
N SER A 629 6.26 27.78 -15.11
CA SER A 629 6.97 27.99 -13.83
C SER A 629 8.22 27.13 -13.64
N VAL A 630 8.51 26.19 -14.55
CA VAL A 630 9.65 25.28 -14.45
C VAL A 630 10.95 26.00 -14.84
N PRO A 631 12.03 25.86 -14.05
CA PRO A 631 13.33 26.44 -14.40
C PRO A 631 13.87 25.94 -15.75
N ARG A 632 14.55 26.83 -16.46
CA ARG A 632 15.12 26.59 -17.81
C ARG A 632 16.64 26.70 -17.84
N ASP A 633 17.26 26.82 -16.67
CA ASP A 633 18.71 26.84 -16.50
C ASP A 633 19.33 25.48 -16.87
N ASP A 634 20.60 25.52 -17.30
CA ASP A 634 21.33 24.33 -17.71
C ASP A 634 21.41 23.27 -16.59
N GLN A 635 21.59 23.69 -15.34
CA GLN A 635 21.80 22.79 -14.20
C GLN A 635 20.56 21.93 -13.92
N THR A 636 19.38 22.55 -13.87
CA THR A 636 18.11 21.84 -13.71
C THR A 636 17.90 20.85 -14.85
N ILE A 637 18.09 21.29 -16.11
CA ILE A 637 17.90 20.42 -17.28
C ILE A 637 18.88 19.25 -17.28
N LEU A 638 20.16 19.52 -16.98
CA LEU A 638 21.24 18.54 -16.97
C LEU A 638 21.03 17.46 -15.90
N MET A 639 20.54 17.84 -14.71
CA MET A 639 20.16 16.89 -13.65
C MET A 639 19.14 15.85 -14.17
N PHE A 640 18.11 16.29 -14.90
CA PHE A 640 17.12 15.37 -15.48
C PHE A 640 17.69 14.55 -16.64
N LEU A 641 18.52 15.14 -17.50
CA LEU A 641 19.22 14.41 -18.57
C LEU A 641 20.07 13.28 -18.00
N ARG A 642 20.89 13.56 -16.98
CA ARG A 642 21.71 12.56 -16.28
C ARG A 642 20.86 11.46 -15.64
N GLY A 643 19.79 11.83 -14.94
CA GLY A 643 18.83 10.88 -14.35
C GLY A 643 18.17 9.96 -15.39
N CYS A 644 17.94 10.47 -16.61
CA CYS A 644 17.33 9.75 -17.72
C CYS A 644 18.34 9.15 -18.74
N LYS A 645 19.64 9.12 -18.40
CA LYS A 645 20.71 8.61 -19.28
C LYS A 645 20.71 9.27 -20.67
N PHE A 646 20.58 10.60 -20.70
CA PHE A 646 20.57 11.43 -21.90
C PHE A 646 19.52 11.02 -22.95
N SER A 647 18.46 10.33 -22.54
CA SER A 647 17.31 10.08 -23.39
C SER A 647 16.38 11.29 -23.35
N LEU A 648 16.35 12.06 -24.43
CA LEU A 648 15.52 13.27 -24.52
C LEU A 648 14.04 12.98 -24.23
N GLU A 649 13.47 11.93 -24.82
CA GLU A 649 12.06 11.58 -24.57
C GLU A 649 11.78 11.21 -23.11
N ARG A 650 12.61 10.36 -22.51
CA ARG A 650 12.46 10.04 -21.07
C ARG A 650 12.66 11.26 -20.18
N THR A 651 13.53 12.19 -20.58
CA THR A 651 13.77 13.45 -19.87
C THR A 651 12.52 14.32 -19.87
N LYS A 652 11.87 14.47 -21.04
CA LYS A 652 10.58 15.18 -21.17
C LYS A 652 9.50 14.55 -20.29
N GLU A 653 9.34 13.22 -20.35
CA GLU A 653 8.38 12.48 -19.52
C GLU A 653 8.64 12.66 -18.01
N LYS A 654 9.91 12.59 -17.60
CA LYS A 654 10.35 12.70 -16.19
C LYS A 654 10.14 14.11 -15.65
N LEU A 655 10.55 15.14 -16.39
CA LEU A 655 10.32 16.55 -16.06
C LEU A 655 8.82 16.81 -15.88
N ASP A 656 8.02 16.45 -16.89
CA ASP A 656 6.58 16.65 -16.86
C ASP A 656 5.90 15.89 -15.71
N MET A 657 6.34 14.68 -15.39
CA MET A 657 5.82 13.92 -14.25
C MET A 657 6.20 14.55 -12.90
N PHE A 658 7.46 14.94 -12.72
CA PHE A 658 7.94 15.52 -11.46
C PHE A 658 7.18 16.79 -11.09
N PHE A 659 7.05 17.74 -12.02
CA PHE A 659 6.35 19.00 -11.74
C PHE A 659 4.83 18.84 -11.61
N SER A 660 4.23 17.81 -12.23
CA SER A 660 2.86 17.40 -11.94
C SER A 660 2.69 16.82 -10.55
N ILE A 661 3.60 15.95 -10.11
CA ILE A 661 3.56 15.37 -8.76
C ILE A 661 3.65 16.48 -7.70
N LYS A 662 4.51 17.48 -7.91
CA LYS A 662 4.58 18.66 -7.03
C LYS A 662 3.27 19.43 -6.96
N ALA A 663 2.55 19.54 -8.08
CA ALA A 663 1.23 20.18 -8.10
C ALA A 663 0.14 19.34 -7.42
N LEU A 664 0.22 18.01 -7.53
CA LEU A 664 -0.79 17.09 -7.03
C LEU A 664 -0.61 16.68 -5.55
N LEU A 665 0.60 16.84 -4.99
CA LEU A 665 0.92 16.47 -3.60
C LEU A 665 1.38 17.69 -2.79
N PRO A 666 0.50 18.66 -2.53
CA PRO A 666 0.85 19.83 -1.72
C PRO A 666 1.35 19.44 -0.33
N GLU A 667 0.89 18.34 0.25
CA GLU A 667 1.38 17.84 1.54
C GLU A 667 2.88 17.54 1.57
N PHE A 668 3.48 17.16 0.42
CA PHE A 668 4.90 16.83 0.29
C PHE A 668 5.77 18.03 -0.12
N PHE A 669 5.18 19.07 -0.71
CA PHE A 669 5.92 20.13 -1.40
C PHE A 669 5.46 21.56 -1.08
N GLU A 670 4.22 21.77 -0.62
CA GLU A 670 3.75 23.06 -0.08
C GLU A 670 4.13 23.21 1.40
N ASN A 671 4.11 24.44 1.92
CA ASN A 671 4.67 24.81 3.23
C ASN A 671 6.19 24.53 3.33
N GLY A 672 6.91 24.89 2.27
CA GLY A 672 8.35 24.65 2.09
C GLY A 672 9.30 25.49 2.95
N ASP A 673 8.82 26.27 3.92
CA ASP A 673 9.70 27.05 4.79
C ASP A 673 10.37 26.11 5.83
N PRO A 674 11.70 25.91 5.79
CA PRO A 674 12.39 25.08 6.77
C PRO A 674 12.32 25.62 8.20
N MET A 675 12.05 26.93 8.38
CA MET A 675 11.88 27.57 9.69
C MET A 675 10.47 27.44 10.25
N HIS A 676 9.53 26.91 9.48
CA HIS A 676 8.21 26.58 10.02
C HIS A 676 8.36 25.62 11.22
N PRO A 677 7.68 25.86 12.36
CA PRO A 677 7.92 25.12 13.61
C PRO A 677 7.91 23.59 13.45
N THR A 678 6.97 23.06 12.65
CA THR A 678 6.90 21.62 12.35
C THR A 678 8.12 21.12 11.57
N ASN A 679 8.54 21.84 10.53
CA ASN A 679 9.64 21.41 9.66
C ASN A 679 10.98 21.49 10.43
N LEU A 680 11.17 22.56 11.21
CA LEU A 680 12.35 22.74 12.05
C LEU A 680 12.43 21.68 13.15
N ALA A 681 11.31 21.32 13.77
CA ALA A 681 11.26 20.26 14.76
C ALA A 681 11.68 18.91 14.14
N ILE A 682 11.23 18.61 12.92
CA ILE A 682 11.61 17.38 12.20
C ILE A 682 13.08 17.40 11.79
N LEU A 683 13.62 18.52 11.30
CA LEU A 683 15.05 18.65 10.99
C LEU A 683 15.92 18.33 12.20
N ARG A 684 15.52 18.79 13.40
CA ARG A 684 16.21 18.49 14.66
C ARG A 684 16.17 17.02 15.08
N LEU A 685 15.26 16.21 14.52
CA LEU A 685 15.22 14.78 14.78
C LEU A 685 16.28 14.01 13.98
N GLY A 686 16.79 14.59 12.88
CA GLY A 686 17.76 13.93 12.01
C GLY A 686 17.19 12.71 11.30
N THR A 687 16.05 12.86 10.62
CA THR A 687 15.33 11.74 9.96
C THR A 687 16.00 11.26 8.67
N CYS A 688 16.73 12.15 7.99
CA CYS A 688 17.51 11.86 6.78
C CYS A 688 18.89 12.51 6.94
N LEU A 689 19.93 11.69 6.93
CA LEU A 689 21.32 12.06 7.22
C LEU A 689 22.24 11.52 6.11
N PRO A 690 22.44 12.28 5.03
CA PRO A 690 23.46 11.97 4.05
C PRO A 690 24.88 12.13 4.62
N ILE A 691 25.81 11.27 4.19
CA ILE A 691 27.23 11.44 4.52
C ILE A 691 27.75 12.69 3.80
N ASP A 692 28.30 13.63 4.56
CA ASP A 692 28.89 14.88 4.04
C ASP A 692 30.30 14.63 3.49
N ASN A 693 30.65 15.32 2.40
CA ASN A 693 32.00 15.41 1.80
C ASN A 693 32.72 14.08 1.50
N LYS A 694 32.03 12.94 1.61
CA LYS A 694 32.56 11.62 1.28
C LYS A 694 31.56 10.84 0.43
N TYR A 695 32.12 9.87 -0.28
CA TYR A 695 31.42 8.92 -1.12
C TYR A 695 31.99 7.54 -0.84
N ASP A 696 31.23 6.51 -1.21
CA ASP A 696 31.76 5.16 -1.21
C ASP A 696 32.81 4.96 -2.34
N PRO A 697 33.53 3.82 -2.37
CA PRO A 697 34.56 3.55 -3.39
C PRO A 697 34.06 3.59 -4.84
N ASP A 698 32.76 3.43 -5.07
CA ASP A 698 32.13 3.55 -6.38
C ASP A 698 31.70 4.99 -6.72
N GLY A 699 32.00 5.94 -5.84
CA GLY A 699 31.65 7.35 -5.94
C GLY A 699 30.19 7.65 -5.60
N ARG A 700 29.46 6.74 -4.96
CA ARG A 700 28.03 6.88 -4.63
C ARG A 700 27.84 7.60 -3.29
N LYS A 701 26.78 8.38 -3.19
CA LYS A 701 26.37 9.01 -1.93
C LYS A 701 25.74 8.00 -1.00
N ILE A 702 26.04 8.06 0.30
CA ILE A 702 25.36 7.24 1.32
C ILE A 702 24.33 8.13 2.02
N MET A 703 23.08 7.67 2.08
CA MET A 703 21.97 8.36 2.75
C MET A 703 21.40 7.50 3.86
N ILE A 704 21.50 7.96 5.11
CA ILE A 704 20.95 7.25 6.27
C ILE A 704 19.55 7.79 6.55
N ILE A 705 18.56 6.90 6.60
CA ILE A 705 17.17 7.23 6.95
C ILE A 705 16.84 6.58 8.29
N ARG A 706 16.59 7.40 9.30
CA ARG A 706 16.27 6.97 10.67
C ARG A 706 14.75 6.91 10.83
N THR A 707 14.19 5.72 10.64
CA THR A 707 12.73 5.56 10.49
C THR A 707 11.94 5.82 11.77
N ALA A 708 12.53 5.56 12.94
CA ALA A 708 11.91 5.77 14.25
C ALA A 708 12.40 7.03 14.99
N ALA A 709 13.07 7.94 14.29
CA ALA A 709 13.53 9.20 14.89
C ALA A 709 12.37 10.13 15.30
N HIS A 710 11.13 9.84 14.89
CA HIS A 710 9.93 10.60 15.20
C HIS A 710 8.90 9.76 15.97
N ASP A 711 7.98 10.44 16.65
CA ASP A 711 6.82 9.80 17.26
C ASP A 711 5.64 9.81 16.26
N PRO A 712 5.18 8.65 15.76
CA PRO A 712 4.14 8.57 14.74
C PRO A 712 2.77 9.05 15.25
N ALA A 713 2.60 9.25 16.56
CA ALA A 713 1.40 9.86 17.13
C ALA A 713 1.44 11.40 17.14
N LYS A 714 2.62 12.01 16.99
CA LYS A 714 2.83 13.46 17.05
C LYS A 714 3.20 14.08 15.72
N THR A 715 3.86 13.31 14.85
CA THR A 715 4.39 13.80 13.58
C THR A 715 3.73 13.05 12.44
N LYS A 716 3.19 13.79 11.47
CA LYS A 716 2.61 13.20 10.26
C LYS A 716 3.72 12.74 9.34
N GLN A 717 3.51 11.60 8.71
CA GLN A 717 4.50 10.98 7.84
C GLN A 717 4.71 11.79 6.55
N GLU A 718 3.69 12.50 6.09
CA GLU A 718 3.77 13.47 4.99
C GLU A 718 4.76 14.62 5.30
N ASP A 719 4.76 15.11 6.55
CA ASP A 719 5.69 16.16 6.98
C ASP A 719 7.14 15.66 7.02
N ILE A 720 7.35 14.39 7.39
CA ILE A 720 8.66 13.73 7.31
C ILE A 720 9.15 13.66 5.85
N PHE A 721 8.28 13.25 4.92
CA PHE A 721 8.62 13.22 3.50
C PHE A 721 8.98 14.61 2.96
N ARG A 722 8.22 15.64 3.34
CA ARG A 722 8.51 17.03 2.94
C ARG A 722 9.90 17.47 3.42
N VAL A 723 10.24 17.25 4.69
CA VAL A 723 11.55 17.66 5.23
C VAL A 723 12.69 16.86 4.62
N ASN A 724 12.51 15.55 4.42
CA ASN A 724 13.51 14.72 3.74
C ASN A 724 13.71 15.18 2.28
N ASN A 725 12.67 15.67 1.60
CA ASN A 725 12.75 16.22 0.25
C ASN A 725 13.63 17.48 0.20
N PHE A 726 13.64 18.34 1.23
CA PHE A 726 14.55 19.51 1.25
C PHE A 726 16.02 19.07 1.13
N ILE A 727 16.39 18.03 1.85
CA ILE A 727 17.75 17.48 1.84
C ILE A 727 18.07 16.85 0.48
N VAL A 728 17.13 16.07 -0.08
CA VAL A 728 17.30 15.44 -1.40
C VAL A 728 17.42 16.49 -2.50
N ASP A 729 16.61 17.55 -2.47
CA ASP A 729 16.64 18.64 -3.44
C ASP A 729 17.97 19.40 -3.42
N ILE A 730 18.54 19.64 -2.23
CA ILE A 730 19.87 20.24 -2.06
C ILE A 730 20.94 19.35 -2.68
N ILE A 731 20.96 18.05 -2.34
CA ILE A 731 21.95 17.10 -2.87
C ILE A 731 21.87 17.02 -4.38
N LEU A 732 20.66 16.84 -4.93
CA LEU A 732 20.50 16.68 -6.36
C LEU A 732 20.97 17.91 -7.15
N HIS A 733 20.87 19.10 -6.56
CA HIS A 733 21.31 20.31 -7.24
C HIS A 733 22.81 20.58 -7.11
N GLU A 734 23.38 20.39 -5.92
CA GLU A 734 24.78 20.74 -5.66
C GLU A 734 25.77 19.62 -6.02
N ASP A 735 25.33 18.36 -6.01
CA ASP A 735 26.22 17.20 -6.07
C ASP A 735 26.08 16.46 -7.41
N GLU A 736 26.83 16.93 -8.41
CA GLU A 736 26.87 16.33 -9.74
C GLU A 736 27.39 14.89 -9.73
N GLN A 737 28.30 14.56 -8.81
CA GLN A 737 28.78 13.20 -8.65
C GLN A 737 27.64 12.27 -8.20
N THR A 738 26.75 12.72 -7.32
CA THR A 738 25.54 11.96 -6.97
C THR A 738 24.60 11.78 -8.16
N GLN A 739 24.47 12.79 -9.05
CA GLN A 739 23.69 12.64 -10.29
C GLN A 739 24.26 11.53 -11.19
N ILE A 740 25.59 11.39 -11.25
CA ILE A 740 26.29 10.45 -12.14
C ILE A 740 26.49 9.06 -11.53
N CYS A 741 26.93 8.97 -10.28
CA CYS A 741 27.21 7.72 -9.59
C CYS A 741 25.96 7.17 -8.89
N GLY A 742 25.01 8.02 -8.50
CA GLY A 742 23.84 7.64 -7.73
C GLY A 742 24.10 7.57 -6.23
N PHE A 743 23.19 6.91 -5.51
CA PHE A 743 23.25 6.82 -4.05
C PHE A 743 22.89 5.41 -3.54
N ILE A 744 23.29 5.12 -2.30
CA ILE A 744 22.87 3.97 -1.51
C ILE A 744 22.08 4.50 -0.29
N GLY A 745 20.91 3.91 -0.04
CA GLY A 745 20.16 4.16 1.19
C GLY A 745 20.53 3.16 2.29
N VAL A 746 20.70 3.65 3.52
CA VAL A 746 20.77 2.83 4.74
C VAL A 746 19.53 3.16 5.56
N MET A 747 18.61 2.21 5.66
CA MET A 747 17.35 2.33 6.39
C MET A 747 17.55 1.79 7.79
N ASP A 748 17.81 2.69 8.74
CA ASP A 748 17.92 2.33 10.15
C ASP A 748 16.52 2.18 10.77
N MET A 749 16.18 0.93 11.11
CA MET A 749 14.90 0.53 11.68
C MET A 749 14.97 0.37 13.21
N ALA A 750 16.06 0.84 13.85
CA ALA A 750 16.17 0.83 15.29
C ALA A 750 15.03 1.63 15.93
N GLY A 751 14.26 0.99 16.81
CA GLY A 751 13.11 1.61 17.48
C GLY A 751 11.82 1.65 16.67
N THR A 752 11.78 1.13 15.43
CA THR A 752 10.55 1.13 14.64
C THR A 752 9.48 0.26 15.29
N THR A 753 8.33 0.86 15.56
CA THR A 753 7.15 0.19 16.15
C THR A 753 6.06 -0.06 15.11
N TRP A 754 5.06 -0.86 15.48
CA TRP A 754 3.87 -1.07 14.65
C TRP A 754 3.14 0.22 14.27
N ALA A 755 3.16 1.22 15.16
CA ALA A 755 2.55 2.52 14.89
C ALA A 755 3.20 3.25 13.69
N HIS A 756 4.52 3.14 13.52
CA HIS A 756 5.23 3.67 12.35
C HIS A 756 4.78 2.94 11.07
N GLY A 757 4.62 1.61 11.15
CA GLY A 757 4.09 0.80 10.06
C GLY A 757 2.67 1.19 9.66
N MET A 758 1.79 1.41 10.63
CA MET A 758 0.40 1.82 10.38
C MET A 758 0.28 3.26 9.87
N ALA A 759 1.23 4.15 10.19
CA ALA A 759 1.29 5.49 9.62
C ALA A 759 1.58 5.46 8.11
N MET A 760 2.27 4.41 7.64
CA MET A 760 2.54 4.15 6.22
C MET A 760 1.36 3.46 5.53
N THR A 761 0.27 4.19 5.30
CA THR A 761 -0.89 3.64 4.55
C THR A 761 -0.51 3.24 3.12
N PRO A 762 -1.19 2.28 2.48
CA PRO A 762 -0.93 1.91 1.09
C PRO A 762 -0.99 3.10 0.11
N THR A 763 -1.91 4.04 0.32
CA THR A 763 -2.02 5.28 -0.47
C THR A 763 -0.76 6.14 -0.29
N LEU A 764 -0.30 6.32 0.94
CA LEU A 764 0.91 7.10 1.23
C LEU A 764 2.17 6.42 0.67
N ILE A 765 2.27 5.09 0.78
CA ILE A 765 3.35 4.30 0.16
C ILE A 765 3.36 4.53 -1.34
N LYS A 766 2.18 4.47 -2.00
CA LYS A 766 2.08 4.71 -3.44
C LYS A 766 2.50 6.12 -3.82
N LYS A 767 2.03 7.15 -3.09
CA LYS A 767 2.49 8.54 -3.27
C LYS A 767 4.00 8.65 -3.16
N ALA A 768 4.60 8.16 -2.08
CA ALA A 768 6.04 8.20 -1.86
C ALA A 768 6.82 7.45 -2.97
N MET A 769 6.37 6.27 -3.35
CA MET A 769 7.00 5.44 -4.39
C MET A 769 6.89 6.05 -5.78
N THR A 770 5.75 6.64 -6.14
CA THR A 770 5.58 7.34 -7.41
C THR A 770 6.46 8.60 -7.44
N THR A 771 6.50 9.37 -6.35
CA THR A 771 7.40 10.52 -6.23
C THR A 771 8.87 10.12 -6.42
N TRP A 772 9.33 9.05 -5.78
CA TRP A 772 10.73 8.62 -5.86
C TRP A 772 11.10 7.88 -7.15
N GLN A 773 10.26 6.95 -7.65
CA GLN A 773 10.57 6.13 -8.83
C GLN A 773 10.22 6.83 -10.14
N ASP A 774 9.14 7.62 -10.14
CA ASP A 774 8.57 8.24 -11.34
C ASP A 774 8.80 9.74 -11.40
N GLY A 775 8.89 10.43 -10.27
CA GLY A 775 9.16 11.87 -10.19
C GLY A 775 10.65 12.21 -10.22
N TYR A 776 11.36 11.95 -9.11
CA TYR A 776 12.75 12.40 -8.95
C TYR A 776 13.72 11.79 -9.98
N PRO A 777 14.68 12.57 -10.53
CA PRO A 777 15.70 12.08 -11.45
C PRO A 777 16.86 11.39 -10.70
N THR A 778 16.53 10.53 -9.74
CA THR A 778 17.54 9.89 -8.88
C THR A 778 18.00 8.54 -9.43
N ARG A 779 19.20 8.11 -9.01
CA ARG A 779 19.80 6.82 -9.38
C ARG A 779 20.09 5.99 -8.12
N PRO A 780 19.07 5.43 -7.44
CA PRO A 780 19.31 4.52 -6.32
C PRO A 780 20.10 3.31 -6.81
N LYS A 781 21.15 2.90 -6.11
CA LYS A 781 21.99 1.72 -6.44
C LYS A 781 21.76 0.57 -5.46
N GLY A 782 21.33 0.86 -4.24
CA GLY A 782 20.96 -0.13 -3.22
C GLY A 782 20.20 0.51 -2.05
N PHE A 783 19.40 -0.29 -1.35
CA PHE A 783 18.80 0.05 -0.07
C PHE A 783 19.08 -1.06 0.94
N ASN A 784 19.78 -0.73 2.02
CA ASN A 784 20.20 -1.65 3.06
C ASN A 784 19.34 -1.43 4.30
N TYR A 785 18.54 -2.42 4.70
CA TYR A 785 17.70 -2.37 5.89
C TYR A 785 18.40 -3.05 7.06
N ILE A 786 18.55 -2.30 8.15
CA ILE A 786 19.24 -2.74 9.36
C ILE A 786 18.35 -2.53 10.58
N HIS A 787 18.65 -3.24 11.67
CA HIS A 787 17.88 -3.21 12.91
C HIS A 787 16.38 -3.49 12.71
N THR A 788 16.05 -4.35 11.74
CA THR A 788 14.66 -4.65 11.38
C THR A 788 13.91 -5.30 12.54
N PRO A 789 12.76 -4.76 12.99
CA PRO A 789 11.97 -5.37 14.06
C PRO A 789 11.32 -6.69 13.59
N PRO A 790 10.84 -7.55 14.50
CA PRO A 790 10.11 -8.77 14.12
C PRO A 790 8.91 -8.54 13.18
N SER A 791 8.28 -7.36 13.27
CA SER A 791 7.16 -6.95 12.42
C SER A 791 7.56 -6.39 11.04
N PHE A 792 8.87 -6.34 10.73
CA PHE A 792 9.40 -5.75 9.50
C PHE A 792 8.82 -6.40 8.25
N GLU A 793 8.84 -7.74 8.17
CA GLU A 793 8.37 -8.48 6.98
C GLU A 793 6.95 -8.11 6.58
N THR A 794 6.07 -7.90 7.57
CA THR A 794 4.67 -7.53 7.30
C THR A 794 4.56 -6.16 6.64
N ILE A 795 5.20 -5.14 7.22
CA ILE A 795 5.18 -3.77 6.68
C ILE A 795 5.90 -3.77 5.33
N PHE A 796 7.08 -4.38 5.26
CA PHE A 796 7.93 -4.42 4.08
C PHE A 796 7.27 -5.14 2.90
N SER A 797 6.48 -6.20 3.12
CA SER A 797 5.74 -6.89 2.06
C SER A 797 4.78 -5.96 1.30
N ILE A 798 4.10 -5.05 2.01
CA ILE A 798 3.22 -4.03 1.42
C ILE A 798 4.05 -3.07 0.58
N PHE A 799 5.14 -2.53 1.15
CA PHE A 799 6.08 -1.66 0.44
C PHE A 799 6.63 -2.33 -0.83
N ARG A 800 7.03 -3.60 -0.74
CA ARG A 800 7.56 -4.38 -1.85
C ARG A 800 6.55 -4.53 -2.99
N GLY A 801 5.25 -4.58 -2.69
CA GLY A 801 4.18 -4.60 -3.69
C GLY A 801 4.16 -3.39 -4.63
N PHE A 802 4.59 -2.21 -4.15
CA PHE A 802 4.64 -0.96 -4.92
C PHE A 802 6.00 -0.70 -5.59
N MET A 803 7.01 -1.55 -5.35
CA MET A 803 8.33 -1.42 -5.94
C MET A 803 8.37 -1.99 -7.36
N LYS A 804 9.07 -1.28 -8.26
CA LYS A 804 9.45 -1.84 -9.57
C LYS A 804 10.47 -2.96 -9.38
N GLU A 805 10.52 -3.89 -10.33
CA GLU A 805 11.41 -5.07 -10.26
C GLU A 805 12.88 -4.69 -10.05
N LYS A 806 13.34 -3.64 -10.75
CA LYS A 806 14.68 -3.07 -10.59
C LYS A 806 14.98 -2.61 -9.15
N MET A 807 13.98 -2.13 -8.42
CA MET A 807 14.16 -1.72 -7.02
C MET A 807 14.11 -2.90 -6.06
N LYS A 808 13.25 -3.89 -6.32
CA LYS A 808 13.23 -5.15 -5.55
C LYS A 808 14.58 -5.86 -5.56
N GLN A 809 15.25 -5.87 -6.71
CA GLN A 809 16.59 -6.46 -6.87
C GLN A 809 17.71 -5.71 -6.15
N ARG A 810 17.42 -4.52 -5.60
CA ARG A 810 18.41 -3.63 -4.96
C ARG A 810 18.17 -3.49 -3.46
N LEU A 811 17.36 -4.36 -2.88
CA LEU A 811 17.10 -4.39 -1.44
C LEU A 811 18.04 -5.41 -0.79
N SER A 812 18.67 -5.03 0.29
CA SER A 812 19.43 -5.92 1.18
C SER A 812 18.86 -5.79 2.58
N ILE A 813 18.57 -6.93 3.23
CA ILE A 813 18.03 -6.98 4.59
C ILE A 813 19.08 -7.66 5.46
N HIS A 814 19.64 -6.93 6.42
CA HIS A 814 20.77 -7.39 7.23
C HIS A 814 20.34 -7.89 8.62
N GLY A 815 19.10 -7.60 9.04
CA GLY A 815 18.62 -7.89 10.38
C GLY A 815 19.38 -7.05 11.42
N SER A 816 19.82 -7.68 12.50
CA SER A 816 20.62 -7.06 13.56
C SER A 816 22.15 -7.10 13.31
N ARG A 817 22.61 -7.65 12.18
CA ARG A 817 24.03 -7.90 11.92
C ARG A 817 24.67 -6.76 11.11
N LEU A 818 25.36 -5.84 11.78
CA LEU A 818 26.08 -4.74 11.12
C LEU A 818 27.23 -5.23 10.23
N GLU A 819 27.87 -6.36 10.54
CA GLU A 819 28.92 -6.95 9.68
C GLU A 819 28.43 -7.20 8.24
N SER A 820 27.16 -7.61 8.08
CA SER A 820 26.56 -7.82 6.76
C SER A 820 26.29 -6.49 6.04
N LEU A 821 25.95 -5.42 6.77
CA LEU A 821 25.89 -4.07 6.20
C LEU A 821 27.28 -3.64 5.72
N HIS A 822 28.32 -3.93 6.51
CA HIS A 822 29.70 -3.50 6.22
C HIS A 822 30.31 -4.18 4.98
N GLN A 823 29.74 -5.30 4.52
CA GLN A 823 30.06 -5.90 3.23
C GLN A 823 29.54 -5.06 2.04
N ASN A 824 28.46 -4.30 2.25
CA ASN A 824 27.84 -3.46 1.23
C ASN A 824 28.24 -1.98 1.33
N VAL A 825 28.55 -1.49 2.54
CA VAL A 825 28.88 -0.10 2.82
C VAL A 825 30.08 -0.05 3.78
N PRO A 826 31.21 0.58 3.42
CA PRO A 826 32.38 0.63 4.28
C PRO A 826 32.07 1.22 5.66
N ALA A 827 32.53 0.55 6.71
CA ALA A 827 32.25 0.94 8.10
C ALA A 827 32.80 2.32 8.44
N ASP A 828 34.00 2.67 7.97
CA ASP A 828 34.66 3.95 8.23
C ASP A 828 33.89 5.18 7.70
N LEU A 829 33.00 4.97 6.72
CA LEU A 829 32.12 6.00 6.17
C LEU A 829 30.80 6.19 6.93
N LEU A 830 30.48 5.28 7.85
CA LEU A 830 29.25 5.32 8.64
C LEU A 830 29.50 6.01 10.00
N PRO A 831 28.44 6.52 10.66
CA PRO A 831 28.55 7.09 11.99
C PRO A 831 28.76 6.01 13.07
N GLU A 832 29.18 6.45 14.26
CA GLU A 832 29.46 5.59 15.42
C GLU A 832 28.30 4.63 15.76
N GLU A 833 27.06 5.10 15.66
CA GLU A 833 25.86 4.29 15.93
C GLU A 833 25.70 3.09 14.98
N LEU A 834 26.35 3.13 13.82
CA LEU A 834 26.36 2.04 12.82
C LEU A 834 27.71 1.32 12.75
N GLY A 835 28.52 1.45 13.80
CA GLY A 835 29.83 0.79 13.93
C GLY A 835 30.93 1.42 13.08
N GLY A 836 30.78 2.70 12.73
CA GLY A 836 31.74 3.44 11.92
C GLY A 836 32.50 4.53 12.67
N THR A 837 33.21 5.38 11.92
CA THR A 837 34.07 6.44 12.46
C THR A 837 33.74 7.83 11.90
N HIS A 838 32.71 7.97 11.06
CA HIS A 838 32.32 9.24 10.43
C HIS A 838 31.34 10.02 11.33
N GLY A 839 31.83 10.45 12.49
CA GLY A 839 31.05 11.22 13.46
C GLY A 839 29.87 10.45 14.07
N ASN A 840 28.87 11.18 14.56
CA ASN A 840 27.66 10.62 15.16
C ASN A 840 26.40 11.28 14.58
N TYR A 841 25.21 10.72 14.87
CA TYR A 841 23.97 11.26 14.33
C TYR A 841 23.68 12.70 14.73
N LYS A 842 24.09 13.13 15.92
CA LYS A 842 23.86 14.50 16.39
C LYS A 842 24.63 15.50 15.53
N ASP A 843 25.92 15.27 15.33
CA ASP A 843 26.78 16.19 14.56
C ASP A 843 26.33 16.25 13.08
N MET A 844 25.95 15.10 12.51
CA MET A 844 25.35 15.05 11.19
C MET A 844 24.02 15.83 11.10
N THR A 845 23.19 15.73 12.14
CA THR A 845 21.92 16.46 12.22
C THR A 845 22.16 17.96 12.28
N ASP A 846 23.11 18.41 13.11
CA ASP A 846 23.48 19.81 13.25
C ASP A 846 24.01 20.38 11.93
N TYR A 847 24.85 19.62 11.22
CA TYR A 847 25.35 19.98 9.88
C TYR A 847 24.22 20.14 8.85
N TRP A 848 23.36 19.11 8.70
CA TRP A 848 22.28 19.15 7.69
C TRP A 848 21.20 20.16 8.04
N MET A 849 20.90 20.38 9.32
CA MET A 849 20.04 21.47 9.74
C MET A 849 20.64 22.81 9.27
N LYS A 850 21.90 23.11 9.61
CA LYS A 850 22.55 24.36 9.18
C LYS A 850 22.53 24.51 7.65
N LYS A 851 22.82 23.44 6.90
CA LYS A 851 22.81 23.44 5.44
C LYS A 851 21.41 23.68 4.86
N VAL A 852 20.37 23.05 5.40
CA VAL A 852 18.99 23.29 4.94
C VAL A 852 18.56 24.74 5.22
N LEU A 853 18.93 25.28 6.39
CA LEU A 853 18.59 26.66 6.75
C LEU A 853 19.31 27.69 5.88
N SER A 854 20.56 27.45 5.50
CA SER A 854 21.27 28.35 4.57
C SER A 854 20.65 28.36 3.16
N HIS A 855 19.84 27.36 2.82
CA HIS A 855 19.14 27.23 1.54
C HIS A 855 17.66 27.62 1.59
N ARG A 856 17.19 28.21 2.70
CA ARG A 856 15.79 28.55 2.94
C ARG A 856 15.13 29.26 1.76
N GLU A 857 15.72 30.34 1.26
CA GLU A 857 15.12 31.14 0.18
C GLU A 857 15.00 30.34 -1.12
N VAL A 858 16.03 29.56 -1.46
CA VAL A 858 16.04 28.69 -2.64
C VAL A 858 14.96 27.61 -2.53
N ILE A 859 14.81 26.98 -1.36
CA ILE A 859 13.78 25.96 -1.11
C ILE A 859 12.39 26.58 -1.27
N MET A 860 12.17 27.77 -0.69
CA MET A 860 10.89 28.47 -0.76
C MET A 860 10.53 28.87 -2.19
N GLU A 861 11.50 29.33 -2.98
CA GLU A 861 11.27 29.67 -4.39
C GLU A 861 10.96 28.41 -5.22
N ARG A 862 11.71 27.33 -5.00
CA ARG A 862 11.48 26.05 -5.69
C ARG A 862 10.14 25.41 -5.33
N ALA A 863 9.61 25.62 -4.13
CA ALA A 863 8.28 25.13 -3.76
C ALA A 863 7.16 25.71 -4.67
N LYS A 864 7.36 26.90 -5.24
CA LYS A 864 6.41 27.54 -6.17
C LYS A 864 6.44 26.92 -7.57
N GLN A 865 7.52 26.22 -7.92
CA GLN A 865 7.73 25.63 -9.25
C GLN A 865 6.98 24.29 -9.35
N LYS A 866 5.82 24.33 -9.99
CA LYS A 866 4.90 23.20 -10.20
C LYS A 866 4.11 23.38 -11.49
N SER A 867 3.64 22.28 -12.08
CA SER A 867 2.83 22.38 -13.31
C SER A 867 1.49 23.08 -13.04
N ASN A 868 1.00 23.81 -14.03
CA ASN A 868 -0.38 24.32 -14.06
C ASN A 868 -1.24 23.41 -14.94
N GLU A 869 -1.88 22.43 -14.31
CA GLU A 869 -2.65 21.40 -15.00
C GLU A 869 -3.86 21.94 -15.79
N LYS A 870 -4.30 23.20 -15.55
CA LYS A 870 -5.33 23.88 -16.35
C LYS A 870 -4.86 24.30 -17.74
N LEU A 871 -3.55 24.50 -17.90
CA LEU A 871 -2.93 24.92 -19.16
C LEU A 871 -2.37 23.73 -19.96
N ARG A 872 -2.54 22.49 -19.47
CA ARG A 872 -1.95 21.30 -20.10
C ARG A 872 -2.61 21.05 -21.45
N PRO A 873 -1.82 20.86 -22.54
CA PRO A 873 -2.36 20.39 -23.80
C PRO A 873 -2.93 18.97 -23.66
N GLY A 874 -4.20 18.77 -24.02
CA GLY A 874 -4.87 17.48 -23.93
C GLY A 874 -5.47 17.20 -22.54
N LYS A 875 -5.43 15.94 -22.09
CA LYS A 875 -6.04 15.54 -20.81
C LYS A 875 -5.15 16.00 -19.64
N SER A 876 -5.75 16.76 -18.71
CA SER A 876 -5.13 17.14 -17.44
C SER A 876 -4.71 15.89 -16.65
N LYS A 877 -3.53 15.92 -16.00
CA LYS A 877 -3.16 14.87 -15.05
C LYS A 877 -3.85 15.18 -13.73
N ASN A 878 -4.77 14.30 -13.32
CA ASN A 878 -5.39 14.38 -12.01
C ASN A 878 -4.75 13.38 -11.06
N PHE A 879 -5.09 13.52 -9.78
CA PHE A 879 -4.60 12.65 -8.72
C PHE A 879 -4.88 11.17 -9.01
N GLU A 880 -6.08 10.85 -9.52
CA GLU A 880 -6.47 9.47 -9.85
C GLU A 880 -5.63 8.84 -10.96
N ASP A 881 -5.29 9.60 -11.99
CA ASP A 881 -4.53 9.10 -13.13
C ASP A 881 -3.05 8.86 -12.77
N VAL A 882 -2.50 9.63 -11.83
CA VAL A 882 -1.09 9.51 -11.40
C VAL A 882 -0.93 8.54 -10.23
N PHE A 883 -1.79 8.63 -9.23
CA PHE A 883 -1.69 7.86 -7.99
C PHE A 883 -2.76 6.77 -7.86
N GLY A 884 -3.64 6.60 -8.86
CA GLY A 884 -4.84 5.78 -8.70
C GLY A 884 -5.90 6.49 -7.87
N ILE A 885 -7.13 5.97 -7.88
CA ILE A 885 -8.22 6.51 -7.07
C ILE A 885 -7.84 6.32 -5.59
N GLU A 886 -8.00 7.38 -4.80
CA GLU A 886 -8.05 7.28 -3.35
C GLU A 886 -9.26 6.41 -3.01
N GLY A 887 -9.04 5.09 -2.94
CA GLY A 887 -10.11 4.10 -2.83
C GLY A 887 -11.04 4.01 -4.06
N SER A 888 -10.59 3.44 -5.18
CA SER A 888 -11.38 2.47 -5.96
C SER A 888 -10.60 1.86 -7.12
N PHE A 889 -10.78 0.55 -7.31
CA PHE A 889 -10.40 -0.15 -8.54
C PHE A 889 -11.54 0.04 -9.56
N ARG A 890 -11.23 0.59 -10.74
CA ARG A 890 -12.21 0.87 -11.80
C ARG A 890 -12.75 -0.42 -12.43
N MET A 891 -14.08 -0.46 -12.60
CA MET A 891 -14.80 -1.37 -13.49
C MET A 891 -14.32 -1.18 -14.93
N LEU A 892 -14.10 -2.29 -15.63
CA LEU A 892 -14.13 -2.36 -17.09
C LEU A 892 -15.58 -2.25 -17.53
N ASN A 893 -15.91 -1.19 -18.28
CA ASN A 893 -17.10 -1.23 -19.13
C ASN A 893 -16.79 -2.16 -20.30
N VAL A 894 -17.62 -3.17 -20.50
CA VAL A 894 -17.71 -3.91 -21.76
C VAL A 894 -19.16 -3.75 -22.23
N ASP A 895 -19.25 -3.02 -23.34
CA ASP A 895 -20.36 -2.63 -24.22
C ASP A 895 -21.56 -1.85 -23.66
#